data_AF-A0A084U9L4-F1
#
_entry.id   AF-A0A084U9L4-F1
#
_cell.length_a   1.000
_cell.length_b   1.000
_cell.length_c   1.000
_cell.angle_alpha   90.00
_cell.angle_beta   90.00
_cell.angle_gamma   90.00
#
_symmetry.space_group_name_H-M   'P 1'
#
loop_
_entity.id
_entity.type
_entity.pdbx_description
1 polymer ?
#
loop_
_entity_poly.entity_id
_entity_poly.type
_entity_poly.pdbx_seq_one_letter_code
_entity_poly.pdbx_strand_id
1 'polypeptide(L)'
;MNEAISTTQGNQPILEIENLSVSFFTRAGEVPAVMDFSAKVMPGEAMGIVGESGCGKSTVSLAIMRDLSNVGKIVGGRIKFMGRDMAEMSEEELRQIRGNKIAMIYQEPMASLNPAMKIGRQLMEVPLLHESVSKEEAWNRALEMVESVRLPDPERIMKSYPHQLSGGQQQRIVIAMALLSKPALLLLDEPTTALDVTVEAGIVELVKGLGKKYGTSMIFVSHNLGLILETCDRITVMYSGEAVETGRIKDVFDRMRHPYTQGLFRSIPLPGADKNSRPLIAIPGQLPLPHERPEGCNFGPRCQHFVPGVCDAAEIPMVDVSGHEGHRSRCVRFDEIDWDALPEGAMAEKEPVQPGKPVLKIDSLKKHYEVAANAIFGGAETRVVKANEHISFEARESETVAIVGESGCGKSTLAKVLLGLETATDGKVVFTDEPIQDLAVEERDTETVSGIQMVFQNPFDTLNPSHSVGSQIMRTLEKFKIGKTVEDRKTRMLELLDLVKLPRAFADRMPRQLSGGQKQRIGVARAFAGNAKVVVADEPVSALDVSVQAAVTELLMDIQRKNKTTLLFISHDLSVVRYLADRVVVMYLGHIVEQGTTDQIFAPPYHPYTEALLSAIPIADTSVRKKHIVLEGDIPSAMNPPTGCPFQTRCPYKHLVPDKLCEKELPPFKTLGGGHRSLCWLEDDVLDAMEPVISFDAKSPLNDDAGRSRESGAAGEVAPDGGVVEPEKAAGEVPGAASAVPGTSSPKVVQKEAGEGRGAASTEVPPGTIAKKKRGGGAGAKARRSAQNRPLERASTPEEARRAIGARPDKEAGDEGKMPSGIAKPADPDDLKRISGIGPKIEAMLNDLGIYRYAQIAEWGAQERDWVDSYLRFKGRIDREGWVEQARRLDGQRSAD
;
A
#
# COMPACT_ATOMS: atom_id res chain seq x y z
N MET A 1 18.25 24.63 -25.51
CA MET A 1 16.84 25.10 -25.56
C MET A 1 16.35 25.54 -24.18
N ASN A 2 16.51 24.73 -23.11
CA ASN A 2 16.02 25.07 -21.76
C ASN A 2 16.54 26.41 -21.19
N GLU A 3 17.79 26.82 -21.48
CA GLU A 3 18.32 28.14 -21.08
C GLU A 3 17.50 29.34 -21.62
N ALA A 4 16.85 29.19 -22.78
CA ALA A 4 16.01 30.24 -23.38
C ALA A 4 14.65 30.39 -22.66
N ILE A 5 14.21 29.36 -21.91
CA ILE A 5 12.99 29.42 -21.09
C ILE A 5 13.29 30.18 -19.78
N SER A 6 14.47 29.95 -19.19
CA SER A 6 14.94 30.55 -17.93
C SER A 6 14.91 32.09 -17.93
N THR A 7 15.25 32.72 -19.05
CA THR A 7 15.53 34.17 -19.10
C THR A 7 14.37 35.06 -19.58
N THR A 8 13.24 34.50 -20.02
CA THR A 8 12.12 35.32 -20.56
C THR A 8 10.69 34.89 -20.17
N GLN A 9 10.48 33.76 -19.48
CA GLN A 9 9.13 33.28 -19.09
C GLN A 9 8.93 33.09 -17.57
N GLY A 10 9.70 33.79 -16.72
CA GLY A 10 9.73 33.60 -15.26
C GLY A 10 8.45 33.92 -14.46
N ASN A 11 7.27 33.98 -15.09
CA ASN A 11 5.99 34.25 -14.44
C ASN A 11 4.80 33.44 -15.02
N GLN A 12 5.05 32.41 -15.85
CA GLN A 12 4.01 31.56 -16.44
C GLN A 12 4.11 30.12 -15.89
N PRO A 13 3.02 29.50 -15.41
CA PRO A 13 3.03 28.11 -14.97
C PRO A 13 3.39 27.13 -16.10
N ILE A 14 4.13 26.07 -15.76
CA ILE A 14 4.34 24.92 -16.65
C ILE A 14 3.07 24.09 -16.75
N LEU A 15 2.36 23.95 -15.62
CA LEU A 15 1.04 23.32 -15.57
C LEU A 15 0.06 24.20 -14.80
N GLU A 16 -1.13 24.38 -15.35
CA GLU A 16 -2.26 25.03 -14.70
C GLU A 16 -3.51 24.15 -14.87
N ILE A 17 -4.11 23.75 -13.75
CA ILE A 17 -5.32 22.94 -13.68
C ILE A 17 -6.42 23.77 -13.04
N GLU A 18 -7.56 23.88 -13.72
CA GLU A 18 -8.70 24.71 -13.33
C GLU A 18 -9.95 23.83 -13.19
N ASN A 19 -10.47 23.68 -11.97
CA ASN A 19 -11.71 23.00 -11.62
C ASN A 19 -11.86 21.60 -12.27
N LEU A 20 -10.80 20.80 -12.27
CA LEU A 20 -10.75 19.50 -12.96
C LEU A 20 -11.74 18.51 -12.33
N SER A 21 -12.65 17.98 -13.15
CA SER A 21 -13.61 16.94 -12.79
C SER A 21 -13.40 15.70 -13.68
N VAL A 22 -13.26 14.52 -13.07
CA VAL A 22 -12.98 13.25 -13.77
C VAL A 22 -13.91 12.15 -13.28
N SER A 23 -14.63 11.54 -14.21
CA SER A 23 -15.63 10.48 -13.95
C SER A 23 -15.34 9.20 -14.72
N PHE A 24 -15.64 8.05 -14.10
CA PHE A 24 -15.59 6.74 -14.73
C PHE A 24 -17.00 6.18 -14.98
N PHE A 25 -17.32 5.86 -16.22
CA PHE A 25 -18.63 5.40 -16.66
C PHE A 25 -18.72 3.88 -16.63
N THR A 26 -19.30 3.35 -15.54
CA THR A 26 -19.45 1.91 -15.31
C THR A 26 -20.82 1.40 -15.73
N ARG A 27 -21.02 0.07 -15.71
CA ARG A 27 -22.37 -0.53 -15.88
C ARG A 27 -23.34 -0.20 -14.76
N ALA A 28 -22.86 0.25 -13.59
CA ALA A 28 -23.69 0.65 -12.46
C ALA A 28 -24.07 2.14 -12.49
N GLY A 29 -23.42 2.94 -13.35
CA GLY A 29 -23.57 4.38 -13.43
C GLY A 29 -22.23 5.11 -13.52
N GLU A 30 -22.31 6.43 -13.47
CA GLU A 30 -21.15 7.32 -13.37
C GLU A 30 -20.53 7.25 -11.95
N VAL A 31 -19.21 7.16 -11.90
CA VAL A 31 -18.42 7.17 -10.66
C VAL A 31 -17.48 8.38 -10.72
N PRO A 32 -17.88 9.54 -10.15
CA PRO A 32 -17.06 10.75 -10.16
C PRO A 32 -15.90 10.62 -9.17
N ALA A 33 -14.68 10.45 -9.71
CA ALA A 33 -13.46 10.19 -8.95
C ALA A 33 -12.73 11.47 -8.52
N VAL A 34 -12.80 12.52 -9.35
CA VAL A 34 -12.33 13.88 -9.03
C VAL A 34 -13.48 14.83 -9.30
N MET A 35 -13.79 15.71 -8.34
CA MET A 35 -14.89 16.68 -8.41
C MET A 35 -14.37 18.08 -8.73
N ASP A 36 -13.53 18.62 -7.85
CA ASP A 36 -12.86 19.91 -7.98
C ASP A 36 -11.40 19.78 -7.52
N PHE A 37 -10.50 19.67 -8.51
CA PHE A 37 -9.06 19.80 -8.30
C PHE A 37 -8.52 21.00 -9.10
N SER A 38 -7.87 21.92 -8.42
CA SER A 38 -7.31 23.14 -9.00
C SER A 38 -5.90 23.39 -8.45
N ALA A 39 -4.90 23.42 -9.34
CA ALA A 39 -3.48 23.49 -8.97
C ALA A 39 -2.66 24.25 -10.03
N LYS A 40 -1.51 24.79 -9.62
CA LYS A 40 -0.53 25.42 -10.51
C LYS A 40 0.86 24.94 -10.13
N VAL A 41 1.72 24.71 -11.13
CA VAL A 41 3.12 24.32 -10.95
C VAL A 41 4.00 25.24 -11.78
N MET A 42 4.91 25.94 -11.09
CA MET A 42 5.84 26.91 -11.68
C MET A 42 7.08 26.22 -12.27
N PRO A 43 7.84 26.88 -13.17
CA PRO A 43 9.05 26.30 -13.76
C PRO A 43 10.08 25.91 -12.70
N GLY A 44 10.41 24.60 -12.64
CA GLY A 44 11.38 24.04 -11.68
C GLY A 44 10.86 23.84 -10.25
N GLU A 45 9.57 24.09 -9.99
CA GLU A 45 8.92 23.83 -8.70
C GLU A 45 8.59 22.34 -8.53
N ALA A 46 8.65 21.84 -7.29
CA ALA A 46 8.15 20.52 -6.91
C ALA A 46 6.87 20.62 -6.06
N MET A 47 5.75 20.09 -6.57
CA MET A 47 4.46 20.07 -5.88
C MET A 47 4.09 18.65 -5.44
N GLY A 48 3.88 18.47 -4.13
CA GLY A 48 3.35 17.23 -3.55
C GLY A 48 1.83 17.12 -3.67
N ILE A 49 1.31 15.92 -3.95
CA ILE A 49 -0.11 15.56 -3.85
C ILE A 49 -0.26 14.40 -2.87
N VAL A 50 -1.02 14.60 -1.79
CA VAL A 50 -1.10 13.65 -0.67
C VAL A 50 -2.54 13.35 -0.25
N GLY A 51 -2.76 12.18 0.35
CA GLY A 51 -4.06 11.74 0.85
C GLY A 51 -4.27 10.22 0.78
N GLU A 52 -5.36 9.75 1.40
CA GLU A 52 -5.77 8.34 1.46
C GLU A 52 -6.00 7.70 0.07
N SER A 53 -5.88 6.39 0.00
CA SER A 53 -6.06 5.59 -1.21
C SER A 53 -7.49 5.72 -1.73
N GLY A 54 -7.63 5.90 -3.04
CA GLY A 54 -8.91 6.18 -3.67
C GLY A 54 -9.39 7.64 -3.57
N CYS A 55 -8.65 8.56 -2.92
CA CYS A 55 -9.03 9.98 -2.91
C CYS A 55 -8.85 10.71 -4.27
N GLY A 56 -8.23 10.07 -5.27
CA GLY A 56 -8.12 10.55 -6.65
C GLY A 56 -6.72 10.94 -7.13
N LYS A 57 -5.66 10.86 -6.29
CA LYS A 57 -4.29 11.34 -6.60
C LYS A 57 -3.79 10.93 -8.01
N SER A 58 -3.67 9.62 -8.25
CA SER A 58 -3.21 9.05 -9.52
C SER A 58 -4.19 9.30 -10.69
N THR A 59 -5.47 9.54 -10.41
CA THR A 59 -6.45 9.95 -11.44
C THR A 59 -6.14 11.35 -11.98
N VAL A 60 -5.60 12.25 -11.16
CA VAL A 60 -5.11 13.56 -11.61
C VAL A 60 -3.88 13.38 -12.52
N SER A 61 -2.91 12.54 -12.13
CA SER A 61 -1.73 12.23 -12.97
C SER A 61 -2.11 11.66 -14.34
N LEU A 62 -3.02 10.68 -14.37
CA LEU A 62 -3.53 10.08 -15.62
C LEU A 62 -4.35 11.08 -16.45
N ALA A 63 -5.08 12.01 -15.82
CA ALA A 63 -5.80 13.08 -16.52
C ALA A 63 -4.83 14.09 -17.16
N ILE A 64 -3.73 14.47 -16.49
CA ILE A 64 -2.66 15.30 -17.07
C ILE A 64 -2.03 14.59 -18.28
N MET A 65 -1.73 13.29 -18.17
CA MET A 65 -1.23 12.50 -19.30
C MET A 65 -2.27 12.27 -20.41
N ARG A 66 -3.55 12.60 -20.18
CA ARG A 66 -4.71 12.18 -20.98
C ARG A 66 -4.74 10.66 -21.25
N ASP A 67 -4.23 9.86 -20.31
CA ASP A 67 -4.16 8.39 -20.39
C ASP A 67 -5.19 7.74 -19.43
N LEU A 68 -6.43 8.23 -19.51
CA LEU A 68 -7.55 7.64 -18.79
C LEU A 68 -8.04 6.39 -19.54
N SER A 69 -8.44 5.37 -18.79
CA SER A 69 -9.05 4.16 -19.35
C SER A 69 -10.26 4.48 -20.23
N ASN A 70 -10.67 3.57 -21.12
CA ASN A 70 -11.78 3.77 -22.05
C ASN A 70 -13.16 4.06 -21.40
N VAL A 71 -13.29 3.90 -20.07
CA VAL A 71 -14.45 4.30 -19.27
C VAL A 71 -14.26 5.61 -18.50
N GLY A 72 -13.03 6.09 -18.32
CA GLY A 72 -12.71 7.37 -17.68
C GLY A 72 -12.78 8.55 -18.64
N LYS A 73 -13.29 9.69 -18.18
CA LYS A 73 -13.31 10.95 -18.93
C LYS A 73 -13.11 12.15 -18.01
N ILE A 74 -12.42 13.16 -18.52
CA ILE A 74 -12.55 14.53 -18.00
C ILE A 74 -13.97 15.01 -18.39
N VAL A 75 -14.77 15.39 -17.39
CA VAL A 75 -16.16 15.84 -17.57
C VAL A 75 -16.33 17.34 -17.29
N GLY A 76 -15.35 17.94 -16.61
CA GLY A 76 -15.32 19.37 -16.24
C GLY A 76 -13.90 19.86 -16.03
N GLY A 77 -13.74 21.18 -16.02
CA GLY A 77 -12.46 21.85 -15.84
C GLY A 77 -11.58 21.89 -17.09
N ARG A 78 -10.33 22.33 -16.91
CA ARG A 78 -9.29 22.47 -17.94
C ARG A 78 -7.91 22.09 -17.41
N ILE A 79 -7.04 21.64 -18.30
CA ILE A 79 -5.62 21.39 -18.02
C ILE A 79 -4.81 22.12 -19.09
N LYS A 80 -4.04 23.13 -18.70
CA LYS A 80 -3.14 23.88 -19.60
C LYS A 80 -1.71 23.48 -19.35
N PHE A 81 -1.00 23.09 -20.40
CA PHE A 81 0.44 22.84 -20.39
C PHE A 81 1.17 23.96 -21.13
N MET A 82 2.10 24.64 -20.45
CA MET A 82 2.80 25.83 -20.94
C MET A 82 1.84 26.90 -21.52
N GLY A 83 0.64 27.02 -20.95
CA GLY A 83 -0.42 27.94 -21.37
C GLY A 83 -1.38 27.47 -22.46
N ARG A 84 -1.13 26.34 -23.14
CA ARG A 84 -2.08 25.77 -24.12
C ARG A 84 -2.96 24.70 -23.46
N ASP A 85 -4.28 24.78 -23.70
CA ASP A 85 -5.23 23.79 -23.20
C ASP A 85 -5.01 22.42 -23.87
N MET A 86 -4.89 21.38 -23.05
CA MET A 86 -4.67 20.00 -23.50
C MET A 86 -5.93 19.35 -24.10
N ALA A 87 -7.11 19.95 -23.93
CA ALA A 87 -8.33 19.56 -24.65
C ALA A 87 -8.27 19.98 -26.14
N GLU A 88 -7.55 21.06 -26.46
CA GLU A 88 -7.36 21.60 -27.82
C GLU A 88 -6.19 20.94 -28.58
N MET A 89 -5.57 19.90 -28.00
CA MET A 89 -4.49 19.13 -28.63
C MET A 89 -5.05 17.86 -29.30
N SER A 90 -4.60 17.61 -30.52
CA SER A 90 -4.83 16.35 -31.23
C SER A 90 -3.99 15.21 -30.64
N GLU A 91 -4.38 13.95 -30.87
CA GLU A 91 -3.65 12.80 -30.33
C GLU A 91 -2.20 12.68 -30.82
N GLU A 92 -1.88 13.18 -32.02
CA GLU A 92 -0.47 13.23 -32.48
C GLU A 92 0.31 14.35 -31.77
N GLU A 93 -0.28 15.52 -31.50
CA GLU A 93 0.36 16.55 -30.66
C GLU A 93 0.60 16.05 -29.23
N LEU A 94 -0.38 15.35 -28.65
CA LEU A 94 -0.24 14.70 -27.34
C LEU A 94 0.87 13.65 -27.36
N ARG A 95 0.97 12.86 -28.43
CA ARG A 95 2.05 11.88 -28.63
C ARG A 95 3.43 12.54 -28.76
N GLN A 96 3.52 13.74 -29.33
CA GLN A 96 4.79 14.47 -29.44
C GLN A 96 5.25 15.11 -28.12
N ILE A 97 4.34 15.41 -27.17
CA ILE A 97 4.68 15.93 -25.84
C ILE A 97 4.86 14.84 -24.78
N ARG A 98 4.10 13.74 -24.83
CA ARG A 98 4.28 12.55 -23.96
C ARG A 98 5.68 11.95 -24.23
N GLY A 99 6.45 11.68 -23.18
CA GLY A 99 7.82 11.14 -23.29
C GLY A 99 8.90 12.18 -23.64
N ASN A 100 8.52 13.37 -24.09
CA ASN A 100 9.44 14.44 -24.51
C ASN A 100 9.40 15.67 -23.58
N LYS A 101 8.20 16.17 -23.30
CA LYS A 101 7.94 17.39 -22.52
C LYS A 101 7.19 17.12 -21.22
N ILE A 102 6.34 16.11 -21.22
CA ILE A 102 5.72 15.52 -20.03
C ILE A 102 6.13 14.06 -19.97
N ALA A 103 6.74 13.63 -18.87
CA ALA A 103 7.03 12.22 -18.59
C ALA A 103 6.34 11.78 -17.30
N MET A 104 6.07 10.48 -17.17
CA MET A 104 5.46 9.90 -15.97
C MET A 104 6.24 8.65 -15.54
N ILE A 105 6.51 8.57 -14.24
CA ILE A 105 7.02 7.39 -13.54
C ILE A 105 5.84 6.81 -12.78
N TYR A 106 5.41 5.60 -13.13
CA TYR A 106 4.30 4.90 -12.50
C TYR A 106 4.74 4.16 -11.22
N GLN A 107 3.76 3.81 -10.39
CA GLN A 107 3.95 3.13 -9.10
C GLN A 107 4.65 1.77 -9.20
N GLU A 108 4.44 1.02 -10.28
CA GLU A 108 5.08 -0.28 -10.51
C GLU A 108 6.17 -0.20 -11.61
N PRO A 109 7.46 -0.42 -11.27
CA PRO A 109 8.55 -0.39 -12.25
C PRO A 109 8.41 -1.47 -13.32
N MET A 110 7.98 -2.68 -12.93
CA MET A 110 7.77 -3.80 -13.85
C MET A 110 6.63 -3.58 -14.83
N ALA A 111 5.56 -2.89 -14.43
CA ALA A 111 4.46 -2.54 -15.33
C ALA A 111 4.87 -1.50 -16.40
N SER A 112 5.89 -0.69 -16.08
CA SER A 112 6.42 0.36 -16.95
C SER A 112 7.43 -0.15 -17.99
N LEU A 113 7.95 -1.38 -17.86
CA LEU A 113 8.98 -1.97 -18.70
C LEU A 113 8.47 -3.19 -19.48
N ASN A 114 8.80 -3.29 -20.76
CA ASN A 114 8.45 -4.47 -21.55
C ASN A 114 9.36 -5.67 -21.17
N PRO A 115 8.82 -6.75 -20.56
CA PRO A 115 9.63 -7.85 -20.02
C PRO A 115 10.31 -8.70 -21.10
N ALA A 116 9.84 -8.62 -22.36
CA ALA A 116 10.38 -9.34 -23.51
C ALA A 116 11.44 -8.54 -24.30
N MET A 117 11.74 -7.30 -23.91
CA MET A 117 12.70 -6.42 -24.59
C MET A 117 13.89 -6.09 -23.69
N LYS A 118 15.08 -5.98 -24.29
CA LYS A 118 16.29 -5.56 -23.57
C LYS A 118 16.23 -4.08 -23.21
N ILE A 119 16.80 -3.72 -22.06
CA ILE A 119 16.74 -2.35 -21.52
C ILE A 119 17.27 -1.31 -22.49
N GLY A 120 18.46 -1.52 -23.07
CA GLY A 120 19.05 -0.56 -24.00
C GLY A 120 18.19 -0.33 -25.25
N ARG A 121 17.46 -1.35 -25.72
CA ARG A 121 16.51 -1.17 -26.81
C ARG A 121 15.32 -0.30 -26.41
N GLN A 122 14.78 -0.46 -25.19
CA GLN A 122 13.66 0.35 -24.70
C GLN A 122 14.08 1.83 -24.51
N LEU A 123 15.23 2.06 -23.87
CA LEU A 123 15.78 3.40 -23.67
C LEU A 123 16.04 4.14 -24.99
N MET A 124 16.49 3.44 -26.04
CA MET A 124 16.68 4.04 -27.36
C MET A 124 15.39 4.56 -28.02
N GLU A 125 14.20 4.06 -27.67
CA GLU A 125 12.96 4.44 -28.36
C GLU A 125 12.61 5.92 -28.12
N VAL A 126 12.91 6.46 -26.93
CA VAL A 126 12.67 7.86 -26.58
C VAL A 126 13.39 8.86 -27.51
N PRO A 127 14.73 8.89 -27.62
CA PRO A 127 15.43 9.80 -28.52
C PRO A 127 15.21 9.47 -30.01
N LEU A 128 14.99 8.20 -30.38
CA LEU A 128 14.67 7.83 -31.77
C LEU A 128 13.32 8.40 -32.23
N LEU A 129 12.29 8.37 -31.37
CA LEU A 129 10.94 8.85 -31.71
C LEU A 129 10.80 10.37 -31.59
N HIS A 130 11.39 10.99 -30.56
CA HIS A 130 11.16 12.40 -30.25
C HIS A 130 12.26 13.36 -30.74
N GLU A 131 13.47 12.87 -31.03
CA GLU A 131 14.60 13.69 -31.50
C GLU A 131 15.16 13.26 -32.87
N SER A 132 14.68 12.15 -33.44
CA SER A 132 15.08 11.64 -34.76
C SER A 132 16.59 11.39 -34.94
N VAL A 133 17.30 11.13 -33.84
CA VAL A 133 18.76 10.88 -33.83
C VAL A 133 19.13 9.54 -34.48
N SER A 134 20.43 9.33 -34.71
CA SER A 134 20.92 8.03 -35.19
C SER A 134 20.78 6.93 -34.12
N LYS A 135 20.76 5.66 -34.54
CA LYS A 135 20.75 4.52 -33.59
C LYS A 135 21.99 4.45 -32.70
N GLU A 136 23.13 4.90 -33.21
CA GLU A 136 24.40 4.94 -32.48
C GLU A 136 24.36 6.04 -31.41
N GLU A 137 23.88 7.24 -31.76
CA GLU A 137 23.67 8.34 -30.83
C GLU A 137 22.62 8.00 -29.76
N ALA A 138 21.51 7.37 -30.16
CA ALA A 138 20.48 6.88 -29.22
C ALA A 138 21.04 5.86 -28.22
N TRP A 139 21.91 4.95 -28.65
CA TRP A 139 22.57 3.99 -27.77
C TRP A 139 23.53 4.70 -26.79
N ASN A 140 24.34 5.63 -27.28
CA ASN A 140 25.31 6.36 -26.46
C ASN A 140 24.62 7.27 -25.42
N ARG A 141 23.55 7.99 -25.80
CA ARG A 141 22.72 8.77 -24.86
C ARG A 141 22.01 7.89 -23.83
N ALA A 142 21.55 6.70 -24.23
CA ALA A 142 20.96 5.74 -23.30
C ALA A 142 22.00 5.22 -22.29
N LEU A 143 23.23 4.93 -22.74
CA LEU A 143 24.35 4.52 -21.87
C LEU A 143 24.73 5.63 -20.88
N GLU A 144 24.91 6.88 -21.35
CA GLU A 144 25.20 8.06 -20.50
C GLU A 144 24.11 8.28 -19.42
N MET A 145 22.84 7.99 -19.75
CA MET A 145 21.75 8.10 -18.78
C MET A 145 21.73 6.93 -17.78
N VAL A 146 22.08 5.70 -18.20
CA VAL A 146 22.24 4.55 -17.28
C VAL A 146 23.41 4.80 -16.30
N GLU A 147 24.50 5.40 -16.78
CA GLU A 147 25.60 5.90 -15.94
C GLU A 147 25.13 7.00 -14.98
N SER A 148 24.36 7.97 -15.48
CA SER A 148 23.83 9.10 -14.69
C SER A 148 22.90 8.67 -13.55
N VAL A 149 22.22 7.51 -13.64
CA VAL A 149 21.41 6.93 -12.56
C VAL A 149 22.20 6.03 -11.59
N ARG A 150 23.54 6.12 -11.62
CA ARG A 150 24.50 5.41 -10.75
C ARG A 150 24.28 3.89 -10.73
N LEU A 151 24.04 3.28 -11.89
CA LEU A 151 23.83 1.82 -12.02
C LEU A 151 25.16 1.08 -12.30
N PRO A 152 25.43 -0.06 -11.62
CA PRO A 152 26.69 -0.80 -11.79
C PRO A 152 26.67 -1.69 -13.05
N ASP A 153 27.77 -1.63 -13.81
CA ASP A 153 27.91 -2.26 -15.13
C ASP A 153 26.79 -1.85 -16.12
N PRO A 154 26.79 -0.56 -16.56
CA PRO A 154 25.83 -0.03 -17.54
C PRO A 154 25.76 -0.85 -18.83
N GLU A 155 26.92 -1.33 -19.31
CA GLU A 155 27.00 -2.15 -20.53
C GLU A 155 26.23 -3.46 -20.41
N ARG A 156 26.35 -4.18 -19.29
CA ARG A 156 25.57 -5.39 -19.01
C ARG A 156 24.09 -5.07 -18.87
N ILE A 157 23.75 -4.01 -18.14
CA ILE A 157 22.35 -3.60 -17.91
C ILE A 157 21.65 -3.27 -19.24
N MET A 158 22.30 -2.50 -20.13
CA MET A 158 21.81 -2.22 -21.49
C MET A 158 21.53 -3.50 -22.30
N LYS A 159 22.26 -4.59 -22.04
CA LYS A 159 22.15 -5.90 -22.70
C LYS A 159 21.19 -6.88 -21.99
N SER A 160 20.70 -6.54 -20.79
CA SER A 160 19.79 -7.34 -19.95
C SER A 160 18.30 -7.10 -20.23
N TYR A 161 17.45 -8.00 -19.72
CA TYR A 161 15.99 -7.86 -19.66
C TYR A 161 15.51 -7.39 -18.27
N PRO A 162 14.33 -6.78 -18.12
CA PRO A 162 13.83 -6.29 -16.82
C PRO A 162 13.80 -7.35 -15.71
N HIS A 163 13.42 -8.58 -16.04
CA HIS A 163 13.35 -9.70 -15.10
C HIS A 163 14.73 -10.21 -14.61
N GLN A 164 15.84 -9.62 -15.09
CA GLN A 164 17.20 -9.92 -14.64
C GLN A 164 17.78 -8.83 -13.71
N LEU A 165 16.99 -7.80 -13.42
CA LEU A 165 17.36 -6.64 -12.59
C LEU A 165 16.53 -6.62 -11.30
N SER A 166 17.08 -6.05 -10.23
CA SER A 166 16.34 -5.82 -8.98
C SER A 166 15.29 -4.70 -9.15
N GLY A 167 14.29 -4.63 -8.26
CA GLY A 167 13.27 -3.57 -8.32
C GLY A 167 13.86 -2.15 -8.28
N GLY A 168 14.87 -1.92 -7.45
CA GLY A 168 15.61 -0.64 -7.42
C GLY A 168 16.39 -0.35 -8.71
N GLN A 169 16.97 -1.37 -9.34
CA GLN A 169 17.63 -1.22 -10.65
C GLN A 169 16.60 -0.93 -11.76
N GLN A 170 15.47 -1.63 -11.77
CA GLN A 170 14.36 -1.37 -12.69
C GLN A 170 13.84 0.06 -12.54
N GLN A 171 13.64 0.53 -11.30
CA GLN A 171 13.10 1.88 -11.08
C GLN A 171 14.10 2.97 -11.49
N ARG A 172 15.41 2.77 -11.27
CA ARG A 172 16.45 3.65 -11.84
C ARG A 172 16.43 3.66 -13.38
N ILE A 173 16.10 2.55 -14.03
CA ILE A 173 15.90 2.49 -15.48
C ILE A 173 14.62 3.21 -15.92
N VAL A 174 13.52 3.14 -15.18
CA VAL A 174 12.29 3.91 -15.48
C VAL A 174 12.54 5.42 -15.29
N ILE A 175 13.30 5.82 -14.26
CA ILE A 175 13.76 7.20 -14.05
C ILE A 175 14.66 7.67 -15.21
N ALA A 176 15.63 6.86 -15.63
CA ALA A 176 16.47 7.12 -16.79
C ALA A 176 15.62 7.34 -18.06
N MET A 177 14.66 6.43 -18.31
CA MET A 177 13.75 6.49 -19.46
C MET A 177 12.92 7.78 -19.48
N ALA A 178 12.38 8.19 -18.33
CA ALA A 178 11.59 9.41 -18.19
C ALA A 178 12.42 10.70 -18.37
N LEU A 179 13.71 10.67 -18.06
CA LEU A 179 14.59 11.85 -18.08
C LEU A 179 15.44 12.00 -19.35
N LEU A 180 15.48 11.00 -20.25
CA LEU A 180 16.25 11.04 -21.49
C LEU A 180 16.02 12.31 -22.34
N SER A 181 14.76 12.67 -22.59
CA SER A 181 14.39 13.88 -23.34
C SER A 181 14.39 15.18 -22.52
N LYS A 182 14.77 15.12 -21.23
CA LYS A 182 14.88 16.26 -20.30
C LYS A 182 13.56 17.06 -20.23
N PRO A 183 12.46 16.43 -19.76
CA PRO A 183 11.12 16.99 -19.81
C PRO A 183 10.98 18.27 -18.96
N ALA A 184 9.98 19.10 -19.30
CA ALA A 184 9.65 20.30 -18.53
C ALA A 184 8.79 19.98 -17.29
N LEU A 185 8.04 18.88 -17.35
CA LEU A 185 7.21 18.34 -16.28
C LEU A 185 7.44 16.84 -16.11
N LEU A 186 7.74 16.42 -14.88
CA LEU A 186 7.82 15.01 -14.49
C LEU A 186 6.73 14.69 -13.47
N LEU A 187 5.91 13.68 -13.77
CA LEU A 187 4.91 13.13 -12.86
C LEU A 187 5.50 11.89 -12.18
N LEU A 188 5.43 11.84 -10.85
CA LEU A 188 5.97 10.77 -10.02
C LEU A 188 4.82 10.18 -9.20
N ASP A 189 4.30 9.01 -9.58
CA ASP A 189 3.14 8.40 -8.95
C ASP A 189 3.57 7.31 -7.96
N GLU A 190 3.74 7.68 -6.68
CA GLU A 190 4.27 6.84 -5.60
C GLU A 190 5.57 6.08 -5.98
N PRO A 191 6.62 6.79 -6.48
CA PRO A 191 7.75 6.22 -7.25
C PRO A 191 8.76 5.40 -6.42
N THR A 192 8.53 5.23 -5.12
CA THR A 192 9.40 4.52 -4.18
C THR A 192 8.69 3.33 -3.52
N THR A 193 7.44 3.06 -3.91
CA THR A 193 6.63 1.95 -3.40
C THR A 193 7.35 0.61 -3.54
N ALA A 194 7.31 -0.21 -2.48
CA ALA A 194 7.92 -1.55 -2.41
C ALA A 194 9.46 -1.59 -2.64
N LEU A 195 10.17 -0.50 -2.31
CA LEU A 195 11.63 -0.47 -2.24
C LEU A 195 12.10 -0.29 -0.79
N ASP A 196 13.33 -0.74 -0.49
CA ASP A 196 13.95 -0.52 0.82
C ASP A 196 14.25 0.96 1.08
N VAL A 197 14.16 1.41 2.33
CA VAL A 197 14.32 2.83 2.72
C VAL A 197 15.64 3.45 2.22
N THR A 198 16.74 2.69 2.23
CA THR A 198 18.05 3.11 1.69
C THR A 198 18.05 3.27 0.16
N VAL A 199 17.29 2.42 -0.55
CA VAL A 199 17.13 2.45 -2.01
C VAL A 199 16.15 3.55 -2.41
N GLU A 200 15.08 3.75 -1.64
CA GLU A 200 14.17 4.90 -1.71
C GLU A 200 14.94 6.22 -1.56
N ALA A 201 15.67 6.41 -0.46
CA ALA A 201 16.45 7.62 -0.21
C ALA A 201 17.44 7.93 -1.36
N GLY A 202 18.18 6.92 -1.82
CA GLY A 202 19.08 7.06 -2.97
C GLY A 202 18.38 7.36 -4.30
N ILE A 203 17.14 6.91 -4.48
CA ILE A 203 16.30 7.21 -5.66
C ILE A 203 15.74 8.64 -5.59
N VAL A 204 15.31 9.12 -4.42
CA VAL A 204 14.76 10.49 -4.32
C VAL A 204 15.86 11.54 -4.34
N GLU A 205 17.06 11.26 -3.81
CA GLU A 205 18.24 12.10 -4.06
C GLU A 205 18.53 12.18 -5.56
N LEU A 206 18.53 11.04 -6.27
CA LEU A 206 18.78 10.96 -7.70
C LEU A 206 17.76 11.78 -8.50
N VAL A 207 16.46 11.59 -8.26
CA VAL A 207 15.38 12.35 -8.93
C VAL A 207 15.51 13.85 -8.65
N LYS A 208 15.75 14.25 -7.39
CA LYS A 208 15.93 15.65 -6.96
C LYS A 208 17.19 16.28 -7.59
N GLY A 209 18.27 15.52 -7.71
CA GLY A 209 19.52 15.94 -8.35
C GLY A 209 19.38 16.12 -9.86
N LEU A 210 18.76 15.15 -10.56
CA LEU A 210 18.54 15.23 -12.00
C LEU A 210 17.48 16.28 -12.37
N GLY A 211 16.41 16.42 -11.58
CA GLY A 211 15.41 17.49 -11.76
C GLY A 211 16.04 18.88 -11.74
N LYS A 212 16.89 19.14 -10.72
CA LYS A 212 17.70 20.37 -10.65
C LYS A 212 18.70 20.52 -11.81
N LYS A 213 19.36 19.43 -12.23
CA LYS A 213 20.33 19.43 -13.35
C LYS A 213 19.69 19.81 -14.70
N TYR A 214 18.42 19.49 -14.92
CA TYR A 214 17.72 19.70 -16.20
C TYR A 214 16.67 20.83 -16.20
N GLY A 215 16.33 21.37 -15.02
CA GLY A 215 15.28 22.38 -14.86
C GLY A 215 13.86 21.81 -14.94
N THR A 216 13.69 20.54 -14.59
CA THR A 216 12.42 19.81 -14.67
C THR A 216 11.55 20.10 -13.45
N SER A 217 10.35 20.62 -13.69
CA SER A 217 9.30 20.81 -12.66
C SER A 217 8.67 19.46 -12.31
N MET A 218 8.24 19.25 -11.08
CA MET A 218 7.80 17.93 -10.59
C MET A 218 6.42 17.96 -9.94
N ILE A 219 5.63 16.92 -10.17
CA ILE A 219 4.48 16.57 -9.34
C ILE A 219 4.77 15.25 -8.67
N PHE A 220 4.81 15.24 -7.34
CA PHE A 220 5.14 14.07 -6.52
C PHE A 220 3.87 13.60 -5.79
N VAL A 221 3.30 12.48 -6.24
CA VAL A 221 2.22 11.81 -5.52
C VAL A 221 2.84 10.86 -4.50
N SER A 222 2.43 10.94 -3.24
CA SER A 222 2.82 9.97 -2.21
C SER A 222 1.80 9.89 -1.07
N HIS A 223 1.81 8.76 -0.36
CA HIS A 223 1.20 8.62 0.96
C HIS A 223 2.20 8.92 2.10
N ASN A 224 3.51 8.97 1.82
CA ASN A 224 4.56 9.27 2.80
C ASN A 224 4.80 10.78 2.92
N LEU A 225 4.32 11.40 4.01
CA LEU A 225 4.45 12.85 4.23
C LEU A 225 5.89 13.30 4.53
N GLY A 226 6.73 12.47 5.14
CA GLY A 226 8.14 12.80 5.39
C GLY A 226 8.92 12.92 4.08
N LEU A 227 8.64 12.04 3.12
CA LEU A 227 9.22 12.13 1.78
C LEU A 227 8.79 13.41 1.05
N ILE A 228 7.52 13.81 1.17
CA ILE A 228 7.00 15.04 0.58
C ILE A 228 7.63 16.28 1.23
N LEU A 229 7.85 16.28 2.55
CA LEU A 229 8.59 17.34 3.26
C LEU A 229 10.03 17.49 2.76
N GLU A 230 10.71 16.37 2.50
CA GLU A 230 12.09 16.36 2.03
C GLU A 230 12.24 16.69 0.54
N THR A 231 11.18 16.61 -0.28
CA THR A 231 11.28 16.72 -1.75
C THR A 231 10.54 17.88 -2.39
N CYS A 232 9.46 18.39 -1.79
CA CYS A 232 8.54 19.33 -2.43
C CYS A 232 8.57 20.73 -1.82
N ASP A 233 8.41 21.76 -2.65
CA ASP A 233 8.31 23.17 -2.24
C ASP A 233 6.87 23.54 -1.81
N ARG A 234 5.87 22.91 -2.46
CA ARG A 234 4.44 23.05 -2.19
C ARG A 234 3.78 21.71 -1.94
N ILE A 235 2.62 21.74 -1.29
CA ILE A 235 1.78 20.56 -1.06
C ILE A 235 0.31 20.86 -1.37
N THR A 236 -0.41 19.85 -1.86
CA THR A 236 -1.87 19.83 -1.98
C THR A 236 -2.40 18.55 -1.35
N VAL A 237 -3.16 18.71 -0.26
CA VAL A 237 -3.85 17.63 0.45
C VAL A 237 -5.19 17.39 -0.23
N MET A 238 -5.47 16.12 -0.53
CA MET A 238 -6.60 15.70 -1.35
C MET A 238 -7.47 14.67 -0.61
N TYR A 239 -8.79 14.82 -0.70
CA TYR A 239 -9.76 13.97 -0.01
C TYR A 239 -11.01 13.76 -0.88
N SER A 240 -11.46 12.51 -1.00
CA SER A 240 -12.71 12.13 -1.70
C SER A 240 -12.92 12.80 -3.09
N GLY A 241 -11.85 13.05 -3.85
CA GLY A 241 -11.89 13.69 -5.17
C GLY A 241 -11.72 15.20 -5.19
N GLU A 242 -11.43 15.85 -4.07
CA GLU A 242 -11.26 17.31 -3.96
C GLU A 242 -9.91 17.68 -3.34
N ALA A 243 -9.35 18.81 -3.76
CA ALA A 243 -8.31 19.48 -2.98
C ALA A 243 -8.94 20.11 -1.73
N VAL A 244 -8.42 19.80 -0.53
CA VAL A 244 -8.94 20.30 0.76
C VAL A 244 -7.99 21.22 1.52
N GLU A 245 -6.69 21.15 1.22
CA GLU A 245 -5.70 22.12 1.71
C GLU A 245 -4.55 22.25 0.70
N THR A 246 -4.00 23.45 0.50
CA THR A 246 -2.80 23.66 -0.33
C THR A 246 -1.98 24.83 0.18
N GLY A 247 -0.65 24.75 0.12
CA GLY A 247 0.25 25.80 0.59
C GLY A 247 1.70 25.53 0.22
N ARG A 248 2.63 26.36 0.71
CA ARG A 248 4.05 25.98 0.75
C ARG A 248 4.22 24.88 1.79
N ILE A 249 5.21 24.02 1.59
CA ILE A 249 5.39 22.80 2.39
C ILE A 249 5.46 23.10 3.91
N LYS A 250 6.24 24.11 4.30
CA LYS A 250 6.41 24.49 5.71
C LYS A 250 5.14 25.08 6.31
N ASP A 251 4.50 26.02 5.63
CA ASP A 251 3.28 26.68 6.15
C ASP A 251 2.18 25.67 6.50
N VAL A 252 1.99 24.63 5.67
CA VAL A 252 0.99 23.58 5.91
C VAL A 252 1.40 22.61 7.01
N PHE A 253 2.69 22.27 7.12
CA PHE A 253 3.20 21.39 8.19
C PHE A 253 3.20 22.10 9.56
N ASP A 254 3.66 23.35 9.60
CA ASP A 254 3.77 24.14 10.83
C ASP A 254 2.42 24.72 11.30
N ARG A 255 1.42 24.84 10.41
CA ARG A 255 0.10 25.46 10.68
C ARG A 255 -1.05 24.84 9.90
N MET A 256 -1.29 23.55 10.06
CA MET A 256 -2.42 22.83 9.43
C MET A 256 -3.76 23.56 9.66
N ARG A 257 -4.56 23.74 8.59
CA ARG A 257 -5.85 24.44 8.61
C ARG A 257 -7.02 23.63 8.04
N HIS A 258 -6.86 22.34 7.82
CA HIS A 258 -7.98 21.43 7.53
C HIS A 258 -7.99 20.20 8.47
N PRO A 259 -9.13 19.82 9.08
CA PRO A 259 -9.16 18.73 10.08
C PRO A 259 -8.69 17.37 9.57
N TYR A 260 -8.90 17.08 8.28
CA TYR A 260 -8.35 15.87 7.65
C TYR A 260 -6.82 15.92 7.53
N THR A 261 -6.23 17.08 7.22
CA THR A 261 -4.77 17.25 7.19
C THR A 261 -4.19 16.96 8.57
N GLN A 262 -4.71 17.62 9.60
CA GLN A 262 -4.31 17.36 11.00
C GLN A 262 -4.50 15.89 11.39
N GLY A 263 -5.57 15.23 10.93
CA GLY A 263 -5.79 13.80 11.13
C GLY A 263 -4.77 12.89 10.43
N LEU A 264 -4.29 13.24 9.24
CA LEU A 264 -3.20 12.51 8.56
C LEU A 264 -1.90 12.63 9.36
N PHE A 265 -1.55 13.83 9.81
CA PHE A 265 -0.35 14.05 10.62
C PHE A 265 -0.41 13.39 12.00
N ARG A 266 -1.55 13.48 12.70
CA ARG A 266 -1.79 12.77 13.98
C ARG A 266 -1.84 11.24 13.84
N SER A 267 -1.81 10.71 12.61
CA SER A 267 -1.66 9.29 12.31
C SER A 267 -0.20 8.85 12.08
N ILE A 268 0.78 9.76 12.04
CA ILE A 268 2.21 9.46 11.81
C ILE A 268 2.98 9.38 13.14
N PRO A 269 3.85 8.37 13.34
CA PRO A 269 4.75 8.33 14.50
C PRO A 269 5.83 9.42 14.40
N LEU A 270 5.69 10.47 15.22
CA LEU A 270 6.71 11.52 15.35
C LEU A 270 7.93 11.01 16.15
N PRO A 271 9.16 11.44 15.82
CA PRO A 271 10.35 11.09 16.60
C PRO A 271 10.20 11.54 18.06
N GLY A 272 10.36 10.61 19.00
CA GLY A 272 10.19 10.87 20.44
C GLY A 272 8.80 10.54 20.99
N ALA A 273 7.83 10.14 20.15
CA ALA A 273 6.62 9.45 20.59
C ALA A 273 6.86 7.93 20.70
N ASP A 274 6.31 7.30 21.74
CA ASP A 274 6.27 5.84 21.90
C ASP A 274 4.83 5.33 22.15
N LYS A 275 4.64 4.02 21.97
CA LYS A 275 3.35 3.30 22.12
C LYS A 275 2.63 3.44 23.47
N ASN A 276 3.24 4.04 24.49
CA ASN A 276 2.66 4.30 25.81
C ASN A 276 2.45 5.79 26.08
N SER A 277 3.38 6.67 25.63
CA SER A 277 3.33 8.12 25.90
C SER A 277 2.40 8.91 24.98
N ARG A 278 2.32 8.58 23.68
CA ARG A 278 1.53 9.33 22.68
C ARG A 278 0.92 8.38 21.63
N PRO A 279 -0.29 7.83 21.84
CA PRO A 279 -0.87 6.86 20.92
C PRO A 279 -1.27 7.48 19.56
N LEU A 280 -1.09 6.74 18.47
CA LEU A 280 -1.45 7.19 17.11
C LEU A 280 -2.96 7.39 16.94
N ILE A 281 -3.36 8.59 16.53
CA ILE A 281 -4.76 8.99 16.39
C ILE A 281 -5.21 8.76 14.95
N ALA A 282 -5.65 7.55 14.66
CA ALA A 282 -6.23 7.21 13.36
C ALA A 282 -7.51 8.00 13.06
N ILE A 283 -7.65 8.49 11.83
CA ILE A 283 -8.86 9.18 11.34
C ILE A 283 -10.08 8.23 11.43
N PRO A 284 -11.18 8.62 12.10
CA PRO A 284 -12.32 7.72 12.34
C PRO A 284 -13.06 7.35 11.04
N GLY A 285 -13.81 6.25 11.08
CA GLY A 285 -14.65 5.81 9.97
C GLY A 285 -13.88 5.19 8.80
N GLN A 286 -14.37 5.40 7.57
CA GLN A 286 -13.75 4.99 6.30
C GLN A 286 -14.03 6.08 5.26
N LEU A 287 -13.19 6.19 4.22
CA LEU A 287 -13.47 7.05 3.06
C LEU A 287 -14.82 6.61 2.43
N PRO A 288 -15.84 7.49 2.32
CA PRO A 288 -17.12 7.12 1.73
C PRO A 288 -16.95 6.83 0.24
N LEU A 289 -17.79 5.94 -0.32
CA LEU A 289 -17.79 5.70 -1.75
C LEU A 289 -18.26 6.96 -2.51
N PRO A 290 -17.91 7.16 -3.79
CA PRO A 290 -18.28 8.36 -4.56
C PRO A 290 -19.80 8.66 -4.68
N HIS A 291 -20.65 7.69 -4.37
CA HIS A 291 -22.12 7.79 -4.33
C HIS A 291 -22.70 7.82 -2.89
N GLU A 292 -21.83 7.77 -1.87
CA GLU A 292 -22.14 7.91 -0.45
C GLU A 292 -21.60 9.24 0.12
N ARG A 293 -21.19 10.18 -0.76
CA ARG A 293 -20.73 11.52 -0.36
C ARG A 293 -21.85 12.27 0.37
N PRO A 294 -21.55 12.99 1.48
CA PRO A 294 -22.52 13.81 2.19
C PRO A 294 -22.84 15.09 1.40
N GLU A 295 -23.89 15.80 1.81
CA GLU A 295 -24.09 17.19 1.40
C GLU A 295 -23.09 18.11 2.13
N GLY A 296 -22.60 19.14 1.43
CA GLY A 296 -21.60 20.08 1.94
C GLY A 296 -20.19 19.50 2.09
N CYS A 297 -19.64 19.49 3.30
CA CYS A 297 -18.26 19.06 3.53
C CYS A 297 -18.10 17.54 3.40
N ASN A 298 -17.40 17.09 2.35
CA ASN A 298 -17.09 15.67 2.12
C ASN A 298 -16.42 14.97 3.32
N PHE A 299 -15.63 15.68 4.13
CA PHE A 299 -14.98 15.12 5.34
C PHE A 299 -15.90 15.12 6.58
N GLY A 300 -17.05 15.79 6.54
CA GLY A 300 -17.96 15.98 7.68
C GLY A 300 -18.25 14.71 8.50
N PRO A 301 -18.63 13.57 7.89
CA PRO A 301 -18.90 12.31 8.59
C PRO A 301 -17.71 11.69 9.36
N ARG A 302 -16.50 12.23 9.19
CA ARG A 302 -15.25 11.81 9.89
C ARG A 302 -14.60 12.96 10.67
N CYS A 303 -15.20 14.16 10.64
CA CYS A 303 -14.63 15.36 11.23
C CYS A 303 -15.03 15.50 12.70
N GLN A 304 -14.06 15.50 13.61
CA GLN A 304 -14.28 15.68 15.05
C GLN A 304 -14.81 17.09 15.41
N HIS A 305 -14.66 18.07 14.51
CA HIS A 305 -15.15 19.45 14.67
C HIS A 305 -16.40 19.76 13.83
N PHE A 306 -17.11 18.73 13.36
CA PHE A 306 -18.32 18.89 12.54
C PHE A 306 -19.45 19.59 13.29
N VAL A 307 -20.13 20.53 12.63
CA VAL A 307 -21.30 21.24 13.15
C VAL A 307 -22.45 21.12 12.14
N PRO A 308 -23.56 20.44 12.48
CA PRO A 308 -24.76 20.38 11.65
C PRO A 308 -25.37 21.78 11.45
N GLY A 309 -25.88 22.04 10.25
CA GLY A 309 -26.38 23.36 9.83
C GLY A 309 -25.27 24.36 9.46
N VAL A 310 -24.00 23.94 9.45
CA VAL A 310 -22.84 24.80 9.10
C VAL A 310 -21.89 24.06 8.15
N CYS A 311 -21.45 22.85 8.52
CA CYS A 311 -20.51 22.07 7.72
C CYS A 311 -21.17 21.29 6.56
N ASP A 312 -22.49 21.14 6.59
CA ASP A 312 -23.35 20.42 5.65
C ASP A 312 -24.31 21.34 4.87
N ALA A 313 -24.32 22.64 5.18
CA ALA A 313 -25.31 23.60 4.68
C ALA A 313 -25.19 23.95 3.18
N ALA A 314 -23.98 23.85 2.61
CA ALA A 314 -23.67 24.13 1.20
C ALA A 314 -22.31 23.53 0.81
N GLU A 315 -22.03 23.44 -0.49
CA GLU A 315 -20.69 23.11 -1.00
C GLU A 315 -19.62 24.06 -0.42
N ILE A 316 -18.50 23.50 0.05
CA ILE A 316 -17.45 24.26 0.71
C ILE A 316 -16.38 24.69 -0.31
N PRO A 317 -16.13 26.01 -0.51
CA PRO A 317 -15.06 26.49 -1.38
C PRO A 317 -13.69 26.40 -0.70
N MET A 318 -12.62 26.45 -1.51
CA MET A 318 -11.27 26.72 -1.01
C MET A 318 -11.14 28.21 -0.67
N VAL A 319 -10.77 28.53 0.56
CA VAL A 319 -10.60 29.91 1.07
C VAL A 319 -9.16 30.12 1.53
N ASP A 320 -8.60 31.31 1.28
CA ASP A 320 -7.26 31.69 1.73
C ASP A 320 -7.16 31.79 3.27
N VAL A 321 -6.06 31.29 3.82
CA VAL A 321 -5.79 31.29 5.25
C VAL A 321 -5.28 32.67 5.68
N SER A 322 -5.97 33.27 6.65
CA SER A 322 -5.67 34.58 7.21
C SER A 322 -4.18 34.74 7.59
N GLY A 323 -3.46 35.57 6.83
CA GLY A 323 -2.05 35.89 7.07
C GLY A 323 -1.01 34.96 6.43
N HIS A 324 -1.42 33.99 5.60
CA HIS A 324 -0.50 33.07 4.91
C HIS A 324 -0.73 33.06 3.39
N GLU A 325 0.13 33.78 2.65
CA GLU A 325 -0.03 33.97 1.21
C GLU A 325 0.06 32.64 0.42
N GLY A 326 -1.00 32.32 -0.33
CA GLY A 326 -1.07 31.11 -1.13
C GLY A 326 -1.28 29.82 -0.33
N HIS A 327 -1.65 29.92 0.94
CA HIS A 327 -2.19 28.84 1.78
C HIS A 327 -3.72 28.91 1.75
N ARG A 328 -4.40 27.82 1.35
CA ARG A 328 -5.86 27.74 1.24
C ARG A 328 -6.39 26.45 1.85
N SER A 329 -7.59 26.51 2.46
CA SER A 329 -8.28 25.38 3.10
C SER A 329 -9.76 25.31 2.71
N ARG A 330 -10.33 24.09 2.64
CA ARG A 330 -11.76 23.80 2.39
C ARG A 330 -12.53 23.57 3.70
N CYS A 331 -12.32 24.41 4.71
CA CYS A 331 -13.02 24.33 6.00
C CYS A 331 -13.57 25.69 6.43
N VAL A 332 -14.90 25.83 6.51
CA VAL A 332 -15.56 27.07 6.98
C VAL A 332 -15.30 27.41 8.46
N ARG A 333 -14.62 26.53 9.21
CA ARG A 333 -14.35 26.68 10.65
C ARG A 333 -12.86 26.79 11.01
N PHE A 334 -11.94 26.96 10.04
CA PHE A 334 -10.51 26.82 10.36
C PHE A 334 -9.94 27.87 11.34
N ASP A 335 -10.56 29.04 11.43
CA ASP A 335 -10.24 30.09 12.40
C ASP A 335 -10.99 29.93 13.74
N GLU A 336 -11.96 29.00 13.84
CA GLU A 336 -12.69 28.66 15.08
C GLU A 336 -12.14 27.43 15.82
N ILE A 337 -11.34 26.61 15.13
CA ILE A 337 -10.85 25.33 15.66
C ILE A 337 -9.63 25.57 16.54
N ASP A 338 -9.65 24.99 17.74
CA ASP A 338 -8.44 24.76 18.52
C ASP A 338 -7.64 23.61 17.87
N TRP A 339 -6.47 23.94 17.33
CA TRP A 339 -5.60 23.01 16.61
C TRP A 339 -4.61 22.28 17.53
N ASP A 340 -4.41 22.78 18.74
CA ASP A 340 -3.52 22.21 19.74
C ASP A 340 -4.27 21.20 20.62
N ALA A 341 -5.57 21.42 20.86
CA ALA A 341 -6.45 20.48 21.54
C ALA A 341 -6.42 19.07 20.93
N LEU A 342 -6.08 18.07 21.76
CA LEU A 342 -6.16 16.66 21.41
C LEU A 342 -7.60 16.14 21.54
N PRO A 343 -7.98 15.09 20.79
CA PRO A 343 -9.31 14.49 20.88
C PRO A 343 -9.58 13.85 22.24
N GLU A 344 -10.85 13.81 22.67
CA GLU A 344 -11.25 13.14 23.91
C GLU A 344 -10.77 11.68 23.95
N GLY A 345 -10.11 11.30 25.04
CA GLY A 345 -9.54 9.95 25.22
C GLY A 345 -8.20 9.70 24.52
N ALA A 346 -7.63 10.64 23.77
CA ALA A 346 -6.34 10.46 23.10
C ALA A 346 -5.14 10.39 24.08
N MET A 347 -5.23 11.04 25.24
CA MET A 347 -4.24 10.97 26.33
C MET A 347 -4.58 9.90 27.39
N ALA A 348 -5.21 8.80 26.98
CA ALA A 348 -5.41 7.66 27.87
C ALA A 348 -4.08 6.93 28.09
N GLU A 349 -3.35 7.27 29.16
CA GLU A 349 -2.13 6.56 29.57
C GLU A 349 -2.41 5.05 29.69
N LYS A 350 -1.68 4.25 28.91
CA LYS A 350 -1.72 2.78 28.98
C LYS A 350 -0.46 2.31 29.69
N GLU A 351 -0.61 1.65 30.83
CA GLU A 351 0.52 1.13 31.62
C GLU A 351 1.50 0.33 30.72
N PRO A 352 2.83 0.57 30.82
CA PRO A 352 3.82 -0.18 30.07
C PRO A 352 3.79 -1.66 30.45
N VAL A 353 3.41 -2.52 29.51
CA VAL A 353 3.33 -3.97 29.74
C VAL A 353 4.73 -4.53 29.88
N GLN A 354 5.05 -5.04 31.07
CA GLN A 354 6.34 -5.63 31.38
C GLN A 354 6.52 -6.97 30.63
N PRO A 355 7.64 -7.18 29.91
CA PRO A 355 7.93 -8.46 29.27
C PRO A 355 7.96 -9.61 30.27
N GLY A 356 7.21 -10.66 29.99
CA GLY A 356 7.14 -11.86 30.82
C GLY A 356 8.27 -12.86 30.54
N LYS A 357 7.96 -14.16 30.67
CA LYS A 357 8.93 -15.23 30.38
C LYS A 357 9.27 -15.31 28.88
N PRO A 358 10.44 -15.84 28.48
CA PRO A 358 10.70 -16.21 27.08
C PRO A 358 9.61 -17.13 26.53
N VAL A 359 9.10 -16.82 25.33
CA VAL A 359 8.11 -17.62 24.60
C VAL A 359 8.75 -18.27 23.38
N LEU A 360 9.69 -17.57 22.74
CA LEU A 360 10.48 -18.06 21.63
C LEU A 360 11.98 -17.82 21.89
N LYS A 361 12.81 -18.84 21.66
CA LYS A 361 14.26 -18.75 21.71
C LYS A 361 14.88 -19.36 20.46
N ILE A 362 15.70 -18.58 19.77
CA ILE A 362 16.41 -18.95 18.55
C ILE A 362 17.91 -18.93 18.88
N ASP A 363 18.61 -20.01 18.58
CA ASP A 363 20.05 -20.16 18.81
C ASP A 363 20.73 -20.65 17.52
N SER A 364 21.64 -19.82 17.00
CA SER A 364 22.57 -20.12 15.92
C SER A 364 21.91 -20.65 14.64
N LEU A 365 20.68 -20.18 14.37
CA LEU A 365 19.82 -20.69 13.30
C LEU A 365 20.39 -20.38 11.91
N LYS A 366 20.44 -21.43 11.08
CA LYS A 366 20.83 -21.42 9.68
C LYS A 366 19.70 -21.85 8.77
N LYS A 367 19.64 -21.23 7.58
CA LYS A 367 18.83 -21.67 6.46
C LYS A 367 19.56 -21.43 5.16
N HIS A 368 19.87 -22.52 4.47
CA HIS A 368 20.44 -22.53 3.13
C HIS A 368 19.41 -23.05 2.13
N TYR A 369 19.50 -22.58 0.87
CA TYR A 369 18.69 -23.07 -0.24
C TYR A 369 19.59 -23.52 -1.39
N GLU A 370 19.33 -24.70 -1.94
CA GLU A 370 19.99 -25.19 -3.15
C GLU A 370 19.26 -24.72 -4.42
N VAL A 371 19.94 -23.91 -5.21
CA VAL A 371 19.44 -23.41 -6.50
C VAL A 371 20.04 -24.26 -7.61
N ALA A 372 19.22 -25.17 -8.15
CA ALA A 372 19.57 -26.03 -9.27
C ALA A 372 19.65 -25.22 -10.58
N ALA A 373 20.85 -24.76 -10.93
CA ALA A 373 21.11 -24.07 -12.19
C ALA A 373 20.95 -25.04 -13.39
N ASN A 374 19.82 -24.98 -14.09
CA ASN A 374 19.55 -25.71 -15.33
C ASN A 374 19.82 -27.23 -15.30
N ALA A 375 19.29 -27.95 -14.30
CA ALA A 375 19.44 -29.41 -14.17
C ALA A 375 18.99 -30.27 -15.39
N ILE A 376 18.35 -29.65 -16.40
CA ILE A 376 17.95 -30.27 -17.67
C ILE A 376 19.15 -30.39 -18.66
N PHE A 377 20.18 -29.55 -18.51
CA PHE A 377 21.41 -29.62 -19.30
C PHE A 377 22.60 -29.78 -18.33
N GLY A 378 23.00 -31.03 -18.11
CA GLY A 378 23.91 -31.40 -17.02
C GLY A 378 25.30 -30.77 -17.09
N GLY A 379 25.87 -30.47 -15.92
CA GLY A 379 27.25 -30.00 -15.74
C GLY A 379 27.43 -28.72 -14.92
N ALA A 380 26.35 -28.03 -14.54
CA ALA A 380 26.43 -26.85 -13.68
C ALA A 380 26.46 -27.22 -12.18
N GLU A 381 27.30 -26.52 -11.41
CA GLU A 381 27.38 -26.66 -9.96
C GLU A 381 26.07 -26.24 -9.26
N THR A 382 25.67 -26.96 -8.22
CA THR A 382 24.57 -26.58 -7.33
C THR A 382 24.96 -25.33 -6.53
N ARG A 383 24.24 -24.22 -6.73
CA ARG A 383 24.54 -22.95 -6.07
C ARG A 383 23.74 -22.83 -4.78
N VAL A 384 24.43 -22.59 -3.67
CA VAL A 384 23.78 -22.44 -2.36
C VAL A 384 23.54 -20.96 -2.06
N VAL A 385 22.29 -20.60 -1.79
CA VAL A 385 21.92 -19.29 -1.24
C VAL A 385 21.95 -19.37 0.28
N LYS A 386 22.79 -18.54 0.90
CA LYS A 386 22.92 -18.42 2.37
C LYS A 386 21.91 -17.38 2.87
N ALA A 387 20.69 -17.81 3.20
CA ALA A 387 19.59 -16.91 3.56
C ALA A 387 19.59 -16.51 5.05
N ASN A 388 20.00 -17.42 5.93
CA ASN A 388 20.29 -17.16 7.34
C ASN A 388 21.56 -17.96 7.73
N GLU A 389 22.50 -17.32 8.43
CA GLU A 389 23.81 -17.89 8.79
C GLU A 389 24.01 -18.00 10.30
N HIS A 390 23.79 -16.94 11.07
CA HIS A 390 23.97 -16.98 12.52
C HIS A 390 22.96 -16.05 13.20
N ILE A 391 21.71 -16.51 13.26
CA ILE A 391 20.61 -15.79 13.92
C ILE A 391 20.45 -16.32 15.35
N SER A 392 20.63 -15.47 16.36
CA SER A 392 20.47 -15.81 17.78
C SER A 392 19.80 -14.67 18.56
N PHE A 393 18.57 -14.89 19.03
CA PHE A 393 17.85 -13.98 19.94
C PHE A 393 16.70 -14.71 20.66
N GLU A 394 16.17 -14.07 21.72
CA GLU A 394 14.94 -14.50 22.39
C GLU A 394 13.86 -13.41 22.33
N ALA A 395 12.60 -13.84 22.33
CA ALA A 395 11.41 -13.01 22.42
C ALA A 395 10.48 -13.48 23.55
N ARG A 396 9.97 -12.54 24.34
CA ARG A 396 9.27 -12.76 25.62
C ARG A 396 7.77 -12.50 25.53
N GLU A 397 7.02 -13.05 26.47
CA GLU A 397 5.57 -12.83 26.61
C GLU A 397 5.27 -11.33 26.68
N SER A 398 4.31 -10.85 25.88
CA SER A 398 4.00 -9.42 25.69
C SER A 398 5.12 -8.51 25.17
N GLU A 399 6.25 -9.04 24.70
CA GLU A 399 7.33 -8.25 24.08
C GLU A 399 7.07 -8.04 22.58
N THR A 400 7.36 -6.84 22.05
CA THR A 400 7.47 -6.56 20.62
C THR A 400 8.95 -6.51 20.23
N VAL A 401 9.43 -7.57 19.59
CA VAL A 401 10.77 -7.61 18.99
C VAL A 401 10.64 -7.27 17.51
N ALA A 402 11.18 -6.12 17.10
CA ALA A 402 11.22 -5.72 15.70
C ALA A 402 12.44 -6.30 14.98
N ILE A 403 12.26 -6.65 13.70
CA ILE A 403 13.29 -7.23 12.84
C ILE A 403 13.40 -6.36 11.58
N VAL A 404 14.54 -5.68 11.43
CA VAL A 404 14.74 -4.62 10.44
C VAL A 404 15.94 -4.90 9.54
N GLY A 405 15.98 -4.27 8.37
CA GLY A 405 17.03 -4.42 7.37
C GLY A 405 16.48 -4.38 5.95
N GLU A 406 17.36 -4.35 4.95
CA GLU A 406 17.00 -4.33 3.52
C GLU A 406 16.35 -5.65 3.04
N SER A 407 15.85 -5.66 1.82
CA SER A 407 15.23 -6.81 1.18
C SER A 407 16.26 -7.90 0.90
N GLY A 408 15.83 -9.16 0.97
CA GLY A 408 16.71 -10.32 0.86
C GLY A 408 17.64 -10.58 2.06
N CYS A 409 17.66 -9.74 3.11
CA CYS A 409 18.58 -9.94 4.25
C CYS A 409 18.24 -11.13 5.19
N GLY A 410 17.18 -11.89 4.90
CA GLY A 410 16.81 -13.13 5.60
C GLY A 410 15.54 -13.06 6.47
N LYS A 411 14.86 -11.90 6.57
CA LYS A 411 13.71 -11.66 7.47
C LYS A 411 12.54 -12.63 7.25
N SER A 412 11.98 -12.66 6.03
CA SER A 412 10.85 -13.56 5.70
C SER A 412 11.26 -15.03 5.57
N THR A 413 12.56 -15.34 5.49
CA THR A 413 13.05 -16.73 5.56
C THR A 413 12.99 -17.24 7.00
N LEU A 414 13.47 -16.43 7.96
CA LEU A 414 13.28 -16.67 9.38
C LEU A 414 11.78 -16.84 9.71
N ALA A 415 10.91 -15.95 9.22
CA ALA A 415 9.46 -16.07 9.41
C ALA A 415 8.90 -17.44 8.96
N LYS A 416 9.27 -17.91 7.76
CA LYS A 416 8.84 -19.21 7.25
C LYS A 416 9.30 -20.39 8.11
N VAL A 417 10.54 -20.36 8.61
CA VAL A 417 11.06 -21.40 9.52
C VAL A 417 10.31 -21.41 10.86
N LEU A 418 10.04 -20.22 11.42
CA LEU A 418 9.23 -20.11 12.64
C LEU A 418 7.81 -20.68 12.46
N LEU A 419 7.25 -20.63 11.26
CA LEU A 419 5.91 -21.15 10.93
C LEU A 419 5.90 -22.62 10.48
N GLY A 420 7.06 -23.22 10.17
CA GLY A 420 7.15 -24.57 9.60
C GLY A 420 6.81 -24.65 8.11
N LEU A 421 6.71 -23.50 7.42
CA LEU A 421 6.65 -23.45 5.96
C LEU A 421 8.01 -23.81 5.31
N GLU A 422 9.06 -23.80 6.13
CA GLU A 422 10.43 -24.20 5.86
C GLU A 422 10.98 -24.90 7.11
N THR A 423 11.87 -25.87 6.94
CA THR A 423 12.71 -26.39 8.03
C THR A 423 14.04 -25.64 8.10
N ALA A 424 14.70 -25.67 9.25
CA ALA A 424 16.07 -25.17 9.40
C ALA A 424 17.10 -26.03 8.64
N THR A 425 18.32 -25.51 8.49
CA THR A 425 19.48 -26.28 8.01
C THR A 425 20.41 -26.71 9.17
N ASP A 426 20.53 -25.86 10.19
CA ASP A 426 21.32 -26.06 11.42
C ASP A 426 20.86 -25.03 12.47
N GLY A 427 21.26 -25.19 13.73
CA GLY A 427 20.81 -24.39 14.88
C GLY A 427 19.52 -24.90 15.53
N LYS A 428 18.96 -24.13 16.47
CA LYS A 428 17.80 -24.56 17.28
C LYS A 428 16.75 -23.45 17.44
N VAL A 429 15.47 -23.82 17.39
CA VAL A 429 14.34 -22.94 17.65
C VAL A 429 13.41 -23.60 18.66
N VAL A 430 13.24 -22.98 19.82
CA VAL A 430 12.37 -23.46 20.90
C VAL A 430 11.19 -22.52 21.08
N PHE A 431 9.97 -23.05 21.01
CA PHE A 431 8.71 -22.35 21.24
C PHE A 431 7.97 -23.00 22.42
N THR A 432 7.73 -22.21 23.48
CA THR A 432 7.17 -22.70 24.75
C THR A 432 7.75 -24.05 25.21
N ASP A 433 9.08 -24.09 25.31
CA ASP A 433 9.92 -25.22 25.71
C ASP A 433 10.01 -26.41 24.72
N GLU A 434 9.24 -26.42 23.62
CA GLU A 434 9.30 -27.45 22.57
C GLU A 434 10.18 -27.04 21.36
N PRO A 435 11.02 -27.94 20.81
CA PRO A 435 11.83 -27.65 19.62
C PRO A 435 11.01 -27.77 18.32
N ILE A 436 11.06 -26.75 17.47
CA ILE A 436 10.23 -26.67 16.25
C ILE A 436 11.02 -26.55 14.94
N GLN A 437 12.36 -26.42 15.00
CA GLN A 437 13.18 -26.06 13.83
C GLN A 437 13.15 -27.08 12.68
N ASP A 438 12.96 -28.37 12.99
CA ASP A 438 13.00 -29.47 12.01
C ASP A 438 11.61 -29.92 11.55
N LEU A 439 10.53 -29.39 12.15
CA LEU A 439 9.15 -29.85 11.93
C LEU A 439 8.42 -28.98 10.90
N ALA A 440 7.94 -29.60 9.82
CA ALA A 440 7.07 -28.94 8.85
C ALA A 440 5.68 -28.62 9.43
N VAL A 441 4.98 -27.64 8.85
CA VAL A 441 3.67 -27.17 9.37
C VAL A 441 2.58 -28.25 9.35
N GLU A 442 2.71 -29.26 8.49
CA GLU A 442 1.85 -30.44 8.44
C GLU A 442 2.12 -31.45 9.57
N GLU A 443 3.34 -31.44 10.14
CA GLU A 443 3.79 -32.36 11.20
C GLU A 443 3.60 -31.76 12.60
N ARG A 444 3.51 -30.42 12.68
CA ARG A 444 3.22 -29.69 13.92
C ARG A 444 1.78 -29.91 14.38
N ASP A 445 1.59 -29.95 15.69
CA ASP A 445 0.29 -30.17 16.30
C ASP A 445 -0.64 -28.93 16.19
N THR A 446 -1.91 -29.08 16.60
CA THR A 446 -2.87 -27.96 16.51
C THR A 446 -2.53 -26.80 17.44
N GLU A 447 -1.97 -27.02 18.63
CA GLU A 447 -1.57 -25.95 19.56
C GLU A 447 -0.32 -25.21 19.08
N THR A 448 0.68 -25.90 18.53
CA THR A 448 1.86 -25.26 17.94
C THR A 448 1.46 -24.38 16.76
N VAL A 449 0.62 -24.90 15.85
CA VAL A 449 0.18 -24.15 14.66
C VAL A 449 -0.76 -23.00 15.02
N SER A 450 -1.66 -23.13 16.02
CA SER A 450 -2.47 -21.97 16.47
C SER A 450 -1.68 -21.00 17.34
N GLY A 451 -0.63 -21.47 18.02
CA GLY A 451 0.23 -20.72 18.91
C GLY A 451 1.22 -19.79 18.20
N ILE A 452 1.64 -20.12 16.97
CA ILE A 452 2.45 -19.25 16.10
C ILE A 452 1.62 -18.91 14.85
N GLN A 453 1.27 -17.63 14.68
CA GLN A 453 0.46 -17.17 13.55
C GLN A 453 1.14 -16.05 12.76
N MET A 454 0.73 -15.84 11.51
CA MET A 454 1.34 -14.86 10.60
C MET A 454 0.33 -13.84 10.07
N VAL A 455 0.73 -12.57 10.10
CA VAL A 455 0.18 -11.52 9.22
C VAL A 455 1.18 -11.34 8.09
N PHE A 456 0.75 -11.57 6.85
CA PHE A 456 1.62 -11.53 5.67
C PHE A 456 1.68 -10.13 5.06
N GLN A 457 2.77 -9.86 4.34
CA GLN A 457 3.02 -8.60 3.61
C GLN A 457 1.92 -8.28 2.58
N ASN A 458 1.53 -9.24 1.73
CA ASN A 458 0.50 -9.00 0.72
C ASN A 458 -0.90 -9.45 1.18
N PRO A 459 -1.80 -8.54 1.60
CA PRO A 459 -3.18 -8.90 1.97
C PRO A 459 -3.98 -9.58 0.86
N PHE A 460 -3.67 -9.33 -0.41
CA PHE A 460 -4.44 -9.82 -1.55
C PHE A 460 -4.29 -11.34 -1.73
N ASP A 461 -3.08 -11.88 -1.50
CA ASP A 461 -2.79 -13.31 -1.68
C ASP A 461 -3.27 -14.16 -0.50
N THR A 462 -3.42 -13.57 0.71
CA THR A 462 -3.86 -14.31 1.90
C THR A 462 -5.33 -14.73 1.86
N LEU A 463 -6.17 -14.03 1.10
CA LEU A 463 -7.63 -14.18 1.10
C LEU A 463 -8.10 -14.86 -0.18
N ASN A 464 -8.77 -16.01 -0.05
CA ASN A 464 -9.32 -16.72 -1.19
C ASN A 464 -10.45 -15.88 -1.83
N PRO A 465 -10.32 -15.45 -3.09
CA PRO A 465 -11.26 -14.52 -3.71
C PRO A 465 -12.64 -15.12 -4.02
N SER A 466 -12.80 -16.44 -3.86
CA SER A 466 -14.04 -17.19 -4.08
C SER A 466 -14.84 -17.45 -2.80
N HIS A 467 -14.40 -16.95 -1.64
CA HIS A 467 -15.05 -17.15 -0.33
C HIS A 467 -15.31 -15.82 0.39
N SER A 468 -16.44 -15.68 1.09
CA SER A 468 -16.74 -14.49 1.90
C SER A 468 -15.81 -14.37 3.10
N VAL A 469 -15.61 -13.15 3.60
CA VAL A 469 -14.75 -12.85 4.78
C VAL A 469 -15.11 -13.72 5.98
N GLY A 470 -16.39 -13.79 6.33
CA GLY A 470 -16.89 -14.56 7.46
C GLY A 470 -16.59 -16.05 7.30
N SER A 471 -16.79 -16.61 6.11
CA SER A 471 -16.48 -18.02 5.84
C SER A 471 -14.98 -18.35 5.98
N GLN A 472 -14.10 -17.39 5.68
CA GLN A 472 -12.64 -17.57 5.83
C GLN A 472 -12.18 -17.50 7.29
N ILE A 473 -12.78 -16.61 8.11
CA ILE A 473 -12.53 -16.55 9.55
C ILE A 473 -13.11 -17.80 10.25
N MET A 474 -14.34 -18.20 9.91
CA MET A 474 -14.97 -19.44 10.41
C MET A 474 -14.09 -20.67 10.15
N ARG A 475 -13.55 -20.82 8.93
CA ARG A 475 -12.65 -21.94 8.58
C ARG A 475 -11.36 -21.96 9.41
N THR A 476 -10.83 -20.80 9.82
CA THR A 476 -9.70 -20.74 10.76
C THR A 476 -10.10 -21.24 12.15
N LEU A 477 -11.24 -20.77 12.68
CA LEU A 477 -11.77 -21.22 13.99
C LEU A 477 -12.04 -22.73 14.01
N GLU A 478 -12.57 -23.28 12.91
CA GLU A 478 -12.79 -24.72 12.73
C GLU A 478 -11.48 -25.52 12.72
N LYS A 479 -10.46 -25.08 11.97
CA LYS A 479 -9.13 -25.71 11.95
C LYS A 479 -8.49 -25.75 13.35
N PHE A 480 -8.62 -24.66 14.12
CA PHE A 480 -8.07 -24.57 15.47
C PHE A 480 -9.00 -25.14 16.55
N LYS A 481 -10.12 -25.77 16.17
CA LYS A 481 -11.09 -26.42 17.09
C LYS A 481 -11.71 -25.45 18.11
N ILE A 482 -11.73 -24.15 17.79
CA ILE A 482 -12.28 -23.07 18.63
C ILE A 482 -13.79 -22.96 18.41
N GLY A 483 -14.54 -22.74 19.49
CA GLY A 483 -16.01 -22.81 19.50
C GLY A 483 -16.52 -24.26 19.40
N LYS A 484 -17.54 -24.61 20.19
CA LYS A 484 -18.12 -25.96 20.22
C LYS A 484 -19.20 -26.09 19.14
N THR A 485 -20.05 -25.06 19.00
CA THR A 485 -21.11 -24.98 17.99
C THR A 485 -20.76 -24.04 16.83
N VAL A 486 -21.54 -24.09 15.75
CA VAL A 486 -21.44 -23.15 14.63
C VAL A 486 -21.79 -21.71 15.07
N GLU A 487 -22.74 -21.56 16.00
CA GLU A 487 -23.14 -20.23 16.48
C GLU A 487 -22.07 -19.64 17.43
N ASP A 488 -21.35 -20.47 18.20
CA ASP A 488 -20.18 -20.06 18.98
C ASP A 488 -19.12 -19.45 18.06
N ARG A 489 -18.80 -20.16 16.95
CA ARG A 489 -17.81 -19.71 15.95
C ARG A 489 -18.27 -18.47 15.22
N LYS A 490 -19.56 -18.37 14.89
CA LYS A 490 -20.16 -17.17 14.27
C LYS A 490 -20.09 -15.98 15.21
N THR A 491 -20.34 -16.17 16.50
CA THR A 491 -20.19 -15.15 17.53
C THR A 491 -18.73 -14.70 17.62
N ARG A 492 -17.79 -15.64 17.72
CA ARG A 492 -16.35 -15.35 17.74
C ARG A 492 -15.85 -14.69 16.44
N MET A 493 -16.42 -15.03 15.28
CA MET A 493 -16.12 -14.37 14.01
C MET A 493 -16.58 -12.91 14.00
N LEU A 494 -17.74 -12.61 14.58
CA LEU A 494 -18.21 -11.23 14.75
C LEU A 494 -17.36 -10.46 15.77
N GLU A 495 -16.98 -11.08 16.89
CA GLU A 495 -16.02 -10.50 17.83
C GLU A 495 -14.67 -10.18 17.16
N LEU A 496 -14.18 -11.05 16.27
CA LEU A 496 -12.93 -10.81 15.54
C LEU A 496 -13.06 -9.68 14.51
N LEU A 497 -14.24 -9.49 13.89
CA LEU A 497 -14.51 -8.30 13.05
C LEU A 497 -14.58 -7.02 13.88
N ASP A 498 -15.27 -7.05 15.02
CA ASP A 498 -15.37 -5.90 15.94
C ASP A 498 -13.99 -5.54 16.52
N LEU A 499 -13.18 -6.54 16.88
CA LEU A 499 -11.80 -6.39 17.35
C LEU A 499 -10.96 -5.61 16.34
N VAL A 500 -10.99 -6.03 15.07
CA VAL A 500 -10.29 -5.31 13.98
C VAL A 500 -11.05 -4.09 13.47
N LYS A 501 -12.03 -3.60 14.24
CA LYS A 501 -12.91 -2.44 13.99
C LYS A 501 -13.45 -2.40 12.56
N LEU A 502 -13.96 -3.53 12.06
CA LEU A 502 -14.70 -3.66 10.80
C LEU A 502 -16.19 -3.92 11.10
N PRO A 503 -17.13 -3.22 10.41
CA PRO A 503 -18.55 -3.47 10.62
C PRO A 503 -18.94 -4.92 10.35
N ARG A 504 -19.76 -5.52 11.22
CA ARG A 504 -20.20 -6.93 11.15
C ARG A 504 -20.75 -7.36 9.78
N ALA A 505 -21.37 -6.44 9.03
CA ALA A 505 -21.83 -6.64 7.65
C ALA A 505 -20.71 -6.96 6.63
N PHE A 506 -19.43 -6.88 7.01
CA PHE A 506 -18.31 -7.33 6.20
C PHE A 506 -18.21 -8.86 6.12
N ALA A 507 -18.83 -9.61 7.04
CA ALA A 507 -18.83 -11.08 7.04
C ALA A 507 -19.30 -11.69 5.70
N ASP A 508 -20.29 -11.07 5.07
CA ASP A 508 -20.88 -11.53 3.80
C ASP A 508 -20.19 -10.94 2.55
N ARG A 509 -19.27 -9.99 2.72
CA ARG A 509 -18.52 -9.39 1.60
C ARG A 509 -17.48 -10.37 1.05
N MET A 510 -17.19 -10.25 -0.24
CA MET A 510 -16.13 -10.97 -0.94
C MET A 510 -14.84 -10.13 -0.94
N PRO A 511 -13.62 -10.72 -0.91
CA PRO A 511 -12.36 -9.98 -0.89
C PRO A 511 -12.18 -8.96 -2.04
N ARG A 512 -12.83 -9.18 -3.18
CA ARG A 512 -12.84 -8.25 -4.33
C ARG A 512 -13.60 -6.94 -4.08
N GLN A 513 -14.43 -6.87 -3.04
CA GLN A 513 -15.23 -5.71 -2.65
C GLN A 513 -14.55 -4.87 -1.54
N LEU A 514 -13.26 -5.10 -1.28
CA LEU A 514 -12.53 -4.58 -0.13
C LEU A 514 -11.25 -3.83 -0.54
N SER A 515 -10.95 -2.74 0.16
CA SER A 515 -9.67 -2.01 0.04
C SER A 515 -8.50 -2.83 0.60
N GLY A 516 -7.25 -2.44 0.30
CA GLY A 516 -6.04 -3.08 0.84
C GLY A 516 -6.06 -3.15 2.37
N GLY A 517 -6.30 -2.01 3.03
CA GLY A 517 -6.43 -1.91 4.48
C GLY A 517 -7.55 -2.77 5.09
N GLN A 518 -8.71 -2.86 4.43
CA GLN A 518 -9.79 -3.74 4.88
C GLN A 518 -9.39 -5.22 4.81
N LYS A 519 -8.73 -5.65 3.72
CA LYS A 519 -8.18 -7.01 3.58
C LYS A 519 -7.12 -7.30 4.63
N GLN A 520 -6.21 -6.35 4.89
CA GLN A 520 -5.13 -6.54 5.87
C GLN A 520 -5.66 -6.68 7.29
N ARG A 521 -6.68 -5.90 7.66
CA ARG A 521 -7.41 -6.05 8.94
C ARG A 521 -8.09 -7.43 9.06
N ILE A 522 -8.53 -8.04 7.96
CA ILE A 522 -9.04 -9.43 7.95
C ILE A 522 -7.90 -10.46 8.05
N GLY A 523 -6.73 -10.17 7.47
CA GLY A 523 -5.50 -10.95 7.71
C GLY A 523 -5.14 -11.00 9.19
N VAL A 524 -5.12 -9.83 9.85
CA VAL A 524 -4.97 -9.67 11.30
C VAL A 524 -6.05 -10.45 12.06
N ALA A 525 -7.33 -10.30 11.71
CA ALA A 525 -8.44 -11.04 12.35
C ALA A 525 -8.28 -12.55 12.26
N ARG A 526 -7.73 -13.07 11.16
CA ARG A 526 -7.45 -14.50 10.98
C ARG A 526 -6.25 -14.96 11.80
N ALA A 527 -5.17 -14.19 11.87
CA ALA A 527 -4.00 -14.52 12.70
C ALA A 527 -4.36 -14.60 14.19
N PHE A 528 -5.20 -13.68 14.68
CA PHE A 528 -5.63 -13.69 16.09
C PHE A 528 -6.82 -14.60 16.40
N ALA A 529 -7.41 -15.26 15.40
CA ALA A 529 -8.48 -16.23 15.62
C ALA A 529 -8.04 -17.44 16.46
N GLY A 530 -6.75 -17.79 16.43
CA GLY A 530 -6.16 -18.95 17.13
C GLY A 530 -5.77 -18.72 18.60
N ASN A 531 -5.95 -17.52 19.15
CA ASN A 531 -5.37 -17.11 20.45
C ASN A 531 -3.83 -17.27 20.50
N ALA A 532 -3.15 -16.82 19.44
CA ALA A 532 -1.71 -17.02 19.24
C ALA A 532 -0.84 -16.46 20.38
N LYS A 533 0.18 -17.24 20.79
CA LYS A 533 1.20 -16.87 21.77
C LYS A 533 2.26 -15.97 21.13
N VAL A 534 2.60 -16.23 19.87
CA VAL A 534 3.48 -15.42 19.00
C VAL A 534 2.75 -15.07 17.71
N VAL A 535 2.78 -13.80 17.31
CA VAL A 535 2.40 -13.39 15.94
C VAL A 535 3.61 -12.82 15.21
N VAL A 536 3.93 -13.43 14.07
CA VAL A 536 4.90 -12.92 13.10
C VAL A 536 4.16 -11.97 12.17
N ALA A 537 4.47 -10.69 12.26
CA ALA A 537 3.89 -9.66 11.41
C ALA A 537 4.92 -9.26 10.36
N ASP A 538 4.80 -9.80 9.14
CA ASP A 538 5.71 -9.52 8.03
C ASP A 538 5.17 -8.31 7.26
N GLU A 539 5.75 -7.14 7.54
CA GLU A 539 5.34 -5.82 7.04
C GLU A 539 3.81 -5.56 7.14
N PRO A 540 3.19 -5.66 8.32
CA PRO A 540 1.74 -5.67 8.47
C PRO A 540 1.05 -4.36 8.06
N VAL A 541 1.81 -3.29 7.81
CA VAL A 541 1.34 -1.95 7.48
C VAL A 541 1.93 -1.37 6.19
N SER A 542 2.78 -2.09 5.45
CA SER A 542 3.34 -1.55 4.20
C SER A 542 2.26 -1.42 3.10
N ALA A 543 2.44 -0.42 2.22
CA ALA A 543 1.46 -0.03 1.20
C ALA A 543 0.03 0.28 1.74
N LEU A 544 -0.08 0.75 2.99
CA LEU A 544 -1.31 1.31 3.57
C LEU A 544 -1.21 2.83 3.74
N ASP A 545 -2.35 3.51 3.72
CA ASP A 545 -2.42 4.93 4.06
C ASP A 545 -2.11 5.17 5.54
N VAL A 546 -1.50 6.31 5.88
CA VAL A 546 -1.08 6.63 7.26
C VAL A 546 -2.19 6.48 8.31
N SER A 547 -3.44 6.84 7.99
CA SER A 547 -4.59 6.68 8.88
C SER A 547 -4.99 5.21 9.11
N VAL A 548 -4.81 4.36 8.09
CA VAL A 548 -5.05 2.92 8.14
C VAL A 548 -3.90 2.21 8.85
N GLN A 549 -2.66 2.61 8.57
CA GLN A 549 -1.44 2.21 9.26
C GLN A 549 -1.56 2.47 10.77
N ALA A 550 -1.94 3.68 11.20
CA ALA A 550 -2.26 3.97 12.61
C ALA A 550 -3.35 3.03 13.17
N ALA A 551 -4.44 2.81 12.43
CA ALA A 551 -5.55 1.96 12.87
C ALA A 551 -5.20 0.45 12.95
N VAL A 552 -4.18 -0.02 12.22
CA VAL A 552 -3.64 -1.39 12.28
C VAL A 552 -2.56 -1.51 13.36
N THR A 553 -1.70 -0.51 13.50
CA THR A 553 -0.67 -0.42 14.55
C THR A 553 -1.31 -0.42 15.95
N GLU A 554 -2.28 0.45 16.20
CA GLU A 554 -3.00 0.51 17.47
C GLU A 554 -3.80 -0.77 17.75
N LEU A 555 -4.30 -1.43 16.69
CA LEU A 555 -4.98 -2.73 16.80
C LEU A 555 -4.01 -3.84 17.24
N LEU A 556 -2.81 -3.92 16.66
CA LEU A 556 -1.78 -4.88 17.07
C LEU A 556 -1.36 -4.66 18.52
N MET A 557 -1.18 -3.40 18.94
CA MET A 557 -0.89 -3.03 20.32
C MET A 557 -2.02 -3.43 21.29
N ASP A 558 -3.27 -3.11 20.97
CA ASP A 558 -4.41 -3.45 21.83
C ASP A 558 -4.55 -4.96 22.02
N ILE A 559 -4.25 -5.76 20.99
CA ILE A 559 -4.27 -7.23 21.09
C ILE A 559 -3.06 -7.75 21.87
N GLN A 560 -1.85 -7.23 21.64
CA GLN A 560 -0.65 -7.58 22.41
C GLN A 560 -0.87 -7.32 23.91
N ARG A 561 -1.42 -6.15 24.29
CA ARG A 561 -1.78 -5.83 25.68
C ARG A 561 -2.87 -6.74 26.25
N LYS A 562 -3.94 -7.04 25.49
CA LYS A 562 -5.10 -7.83 25.98
C LYS A 562 -4.86 -9.33 26.06
N ASN A 563 -4.14 -9.90 25.10
CA ASN A 563 -3.90 -11.34 24.97
C ASN A 563 -2.51 -11.79 25.46
N LYS A 564 -1.64 -10.85 25.83
CA LYS A 564 -0.21 -11.06 26.15
C LYS A 564 0.64 -11.65 25.01
N THR A 565 0.14 -11.57 23.77
CA THR A 565 0.81 -12.12 22.59
C THR A 565 2.15 -11.41 22.33
N THR A 566 3.22 -12.19 22.18
CA THR A 566 4.53 -11.72 21.68
C THR A 566 4.41 -11.33 20.21
N LEU A 567 4.94 -10.18 19.83
CA LEU A 567 4.98 -9.72 18.43
C LEU A 567 6.40 -9.81 17.88
N LEU A 568 6.57 -10.53 16.77
CA LEU A 568 7.76 -10.41 15.91
C LEU A 568 7.40 -9.50 14.75
N PHE A 569 7.85 -8.25 14.81
CA PHE A 569 7.44 -7.19 13.88
C PHE A 569 8.51 -6.95 12.82
N ILE A 570 8.38 -7.57 11.65
CA ILE A 570 9.29 -7.35 10.53
C ILE A 570 8.83 -6.09 9.78
N SER A 571 9.74 -5.14 9.56
CA SER A 571 9.46 -3.88 8.87
C SER A 571 10.71 -3.30 8.22
N HIS A 572 10.52 -2.55 7.13
CA HIS A 572 11.52 -1.60 6.63
C HIS A 572 11.29 -0.17 7.18
N ASP A 573 10.03 0.22 7.44
CA ASP A 573 9.69 1.48 8.11
C ASP A 573 10.19 1.45 9.57
N LEU A 574 11.24 2.23 9.82
CA LEU A 574 11.89 2.37 11.11
C LEU A 574 11.21 3.40 12.04
N SER A 575 10.36 4.29 11.52
CA SER A 575 9.56 5.22 12.34
C SER A 575 8.45 4.44 13.08
N VAL A 576 7.80 3.50 12.40
CA VAL A 576 6.87 2.55 13.04
C VAL A 576 7.59 1.63 14.03
N VAL A 577 8.79 1.15 13.68
CA VAL A 577 9.59 0.33 14.60
C VAL A 577 9.96 1.09 15.87
N ARG A 578 10.40 2.36 15.76
CA ARG A 578 10.69 3.21 16.92
C ARG A 578 9.49 3.35 17.85
N TYR A 579 8.30 3.50 17.27
CA TYR A 579 7.06 3.65 18.03
C TYR A 579 6.59 2.33 18.68
N LEU A 580 6.71 1.18 17.98
CA LEU A 580 6.17 -0.11 18.41
C LEU A 580 7.09 -1.00 19.24
N ALA A 581 8.40 -0.98 18.97
CA ALA A 581 9.31 -2.01 19.44
C ALA A 581 9.74 -1.77 20.89
N ASP A 582 9.90 -2.85 21.65
CA ASP A 582 10.63 -2.84 22.92
C ASP A 582 12.13 -3.10 22.67
N ARG A 583 12.42 -3.97 21.69
CA ARG A 583 13.75 -4.32 21.21
C ARG A 583 13.78 -4.40 19.69
N VAL A 584 14.92 -4.04 19.11
CA VAL A 584 15.15 -4.05 17.66
C VAL A 584 16.33 -4.99 17.34
N VAL A 585 16.16 -5.78 16.28
CA VAL A 585 17.16 -6.71 15.73
C VAL A 585 17.43 -6.31 14.28
N VAL A 586 18.64 -5.81 14.01
CA VAL A 586 19.08 -5.34 12.69
C VAL A 586 19.75 -6.49 11.95
N MET A 587 19.22 -6.86 10.79
CA MET A 587 19.69 -7.97 9.96
C MET A 587 20.31 -7.51 8.64
N TYR A 588 21.45 -8.08 8.28
CA TYR A 588 22.11 -7.89 6.99
C TYR A 588 22.70 -9.20 6.48
N LEU A 589 22.40 -9.57 5.22
CA LEU A 589 22.87 -10.80 4.55
C LEU A 589 22.82 -12.08 5.42
N GLY A 590 21.73 -12.32 6.14
CA GLY A 590 21.56 -13.52 6.96
C GLY A 590 22.25 -13.51 8.33
N HIS A 591 22.87 -12.39 8.73
CA HIS A 591 23.44 -12.17 10.06
C HIS A 591 22.65 -11.10 10.83
N ILE A 592 22.60 -11.20 12.15
CA ILE A 592 22.25 -10.06 13.01
C ILE A 592 23.50 -9.19 13.13
N VAL A 593 23.42 -7.92 12.71
CA VAL A 593 24.54 -6.97 12.79
C VAL A 593 24.46 -6.04 14.00
N GLU A 594 23.26 -5.78 14.52
CA GLU A 594 23.07 -5.06 15.77
C GLU A 594 21.77 -5.52 16.46
N GLN A 595 21.73 -5.55 17.79
CA GLN A 595 20.49 -5.76 18.54
C GLN A 595 20.54 -5.05 19.89
N GLY A 596 19.42 -4.50 20.35
CA GLY A 596 19.30 -3.77 21.62
C GLY A 596 17.84 -3.41 21.93
N THR A 597 17.61 -2.63 22.97
CA THR A 597 16.34 -1.91 23.15
C THR A 597 16.17 -0.85 22.07
N THR A 598 14.95 -0.35 21.90
CA THR A 598 14.68 0.69 20.90
C THR A 598 15.47 1.98 21.16
N ASP A 599 15.55 2.44 22.40
CA ASP A 599 16.34 3.64 22.74
C ASP A 599 17.83 3.45 22.45
N GLN A 600 18.39 2.30 22.84
CA GLN A 600 19.79 1.92 22.57
C GLN A 600 20.13 1.99 21.08
N ILE A 601 19.26 1.47 20.21
CA ILE A 601 19.50 1.43 18.75
C ILE A 601 19.37 2.80 18.09
N PHE A 602 18.62 3.73 18.68
CA PHE A 602 18.39 5.07 18.12
C PHE A 602 19.29 6.17 18.75
N ALA A 603 20.00 5.89 19.86
CA ALA A 603 20.75 6.89 20.60
C ALA A 603 22.03 6.36 21.31
N PRO A 604 23.16 6.22 20.59
CA PRO A 604 23.35 6.23 19.14
C PRO A 604 23.36 4.79 18.54
N PRO A 605 23.17 4.64 17.22
CA PRO A 605 23.47 3.37 16.53
C PRO A 605 24.99 3.13 16.47
N TYR A 606 25.47 1.94 16.84
CA TYR A 606 26.91 1.63 16.88
C TYR A 606 27.39 0.75 15.72
N HIS A 607 26.50 0.16 14.93
CA HIS A 607 26.88 -0.51 13.69
C HIS A 607 26.64 0.43 12.49
N PRO A 608 27.63 0.70 11.62
CA PRO A 608 27.50 1.64 10.48
C PRO A 608 26.34 1.37 9.50
N TYR A 609 25.87 0.13 9.41
CA TYR A 609 24.65 -0.17 8.64
C TYR A 609 23.38 0.37 9.31
N THR A 610 23.28 0.27 10.63
CA THR A 610 22.17 0.81 11.42
C THR A 610 22.18 2.33 11.35
N GLU A 611 23.35 2.96 11.45
CA GLU A 611 23.51 4.40 11.27
C GLU A 611 22.96 4.87 9.91
N ALA A 612 23.36 4.18 8.83
CA ALA A 612 22.89 4.47 7.48
C ALA A 612 21.37 4.22 7.31
N LEU A 613 20.83 3.12 7.86
CA LEU A 613 19.39 2.82 7.87
C LEU A 613 18.61 3.94 8.57
N LEU A 614 19.05 4.40 9.74
CA LEU A 614 18.41 5.50 10.47
C LEU A 614 18.51 6.84 9.70
N SER A 615 19.60 7.05 8.96
CA SER A 615 19.81 8.28 8.17
C SER A 615 18.89 8.37 6.96
N ALA A 616 18.47 7.22 6.42
CA ALA A 616 17.59 7.13 5.26
C ALA A 616 16.11 7.38 5.61
N ILE A 617 15.72 7.31 6.89
CA ILE A 617 14.32 7.48 7.33
C ILE A 617 13.79 8.85 6.89
N PRO A 618 12.65 8.92 6.16
CA PRO A 618 11.96 10.16 5.90
C PRO A 618 11.17 10.60 7.14
N ILE A 619 11.41 11.82 7.62
CA ILE A 619 10.83 12.33 8.87
C ILE A 619 9.86 13.49 8.58
N ALA A 620 8.62 13.39 9.03
CA ALA A 620 7.54 14.36 8.79
C ALA A 620 7.49 15.50 9.85
N ASP A 621 8.66 16.00 10.27
CA ASP A 621 8.80 17.00 11.35
C ASP A 621 9.82 18.07 10.92
N THR A 622 9.43 19.34 10.97
CA THR A 622 10.24 20.49 10.56
C THR A 622 11.31 20.91 11.58
N SER A 623 11.24 20.39 12.82
CA SER A 623 12.18 20.64 13.92
C SER A 623 13.32 19.62 14.03
N VAL A 624 13.27 18.53 13.26
CA VAL A 624 14.21 17.42 13.34
C VAL A 624 15.35 17.58 12.33
N ARG A 625 16.59 17.42 12.81
CA ARG A 625 17.80 17.36 11.99
C ARG A 625 18.35 15.94 11.98
N LYS A 626 18.40 15.32 10.80
CA LYS A 626 19.05 14.02 10.59
C LYS A 626 20.41 14.18 9.91
N LYS A 627 21.39 13.33 10.27
CA LYS A 627 22.55 13.04 9.42
C LYS A 627 22.05 12.35 8.14
N HIS A 628 22.71 12.56 7.00
CA HIS A 628 22.30 12.03 5.70
C HIS A 628 23.42 11.18 5.09
N ILE A 629 23.31 9.86 5.17
CA ILE A 629 24.35 8.91 4.74
C ILE A 629 23.80 8.09 3.57
N VAL A 630 24.29 8.37 2.37
CA VAL A 630 23.91 7.63 1.16
C VAL A 630 24.86 6.44 1.00
N LEU A 631 24.32 5.21 1.08
CA LEU A 631 25.10 4.01 0.81
C LEU A 631 25.31 3.85 -0.70
N GLU A 632 26.57 3.90 -1.14
CA GLU A 632 26.95 3.57 -2.50
C GLU A 632 27.00 2.05 -2.72
N GLY A 633 26.74 1.62 -3.96
CA GLY A 633 26.77 0.21 -4.36
C GLY A 633 25.52 -0.60 -4.00
N ASP A 634 25.22 -1.60 -4.84
CA ASP A 634 24.13 -2.55 -4.62
C ASP A 634 24.46 -3.54 -3.47
N ILE A 635 23.41 -4.13 -2.90
CA ILE A 635 23.51 -5.20 -1.89
C ILE A 635 24.22 -6.42 -2.52
N PRO A 636 25.27 -7.00 -1.88
CA PRO A 636 25.92 -8.23 -2.36
C PRO A 636 24.94 -9.40 -2.46
N SER A 637 25.18 -10.32 -3.41
CA SER A 637 24.32 -11.49 -3.56
C SER A 637 24.53 -12.52 -2.44
N ALA A 638 23.45 -13.00 -1.84
CA ALA A 638 23.48 -14.12 -0.88
C ALA A 638 23.94 -15.47 -1.48
N MET A 639 24.20 -15.55 -2.79
CA MET A 639 24.92 -16.68 -3.43
C MET A 639 26.45 -16.54 -3.35
N ASN A 640 26.97 -15.34 -3.10
CA ASN A 640 28.40 -15.05 -3.01
C ASN A 640 28.63 -13.89 -2.01
N PRO A 641 28.33 -14.09 -0.71
CA PRO A 641 28.53 -13.06 0.31
C PRO A 641 30.03 -12.77 0.53
N PRO A 642 30.40 -11.59 1.04
CA PRO A 642 31.78 -11.30 1.43
C PRO A 642 32.32 -12.29 2.47
N THR A 643 33.62 -12.59 2.39
CA THR A 643 34.31 -13.58 3.25
C THR A 643 34.49 -13.14 4.70
N GLY A 644 34.67 -11.83 4.93
CA GLY A 644 34.84 -11.23 6.25
C GLY A 644 33.53 -10.64 6.81
N CYS A 645 33.55 -9.35 7.13
CA CYS A 645 32.34 -8.63 7.55
C CYS A 645 31.33 -8.52 6.38
N PRO A 646 30.07 -8.97 6.52
CA PRO A 646 29.09 -8.94 5.44
C PRO A 646 28.88 -7.54 4.83
N PHE A 647 28.96 -6.49 5.65
CA PHE A 647 28.76 -5.09 5.23
C PHE A 647 30.01 -4.42 4.62
N GLN A 648 31.15 -5.11 4.54
CA GLN A 648 32.45 -4.49 4.19
C GLN A 648 32.52 -3.85 2.78
N THR A 649 31.62 -4.20 1.87
CA THR A 649 31.56 -3.58 0.53
C THR A 649 30.85 -2.22 0.50
N ARG A 650 30.08 -1.87 1.54
CA ARG A 650 29.25 -0.64 1.63
C ARG A 650 29.52 0.18 2.90
N CYS A 651 30.39 -0.30 3.78
CA CYS A 651 30.71 0.34 5.06
C CYS A 651 31.64 1.56 4.91
N PRO A 652 31.19 2.80 5.20
CA PRO A 652 32.04 3.98 5.06
C PRO A 652 33.24 3.97 6.02
N TYR A 653 33.06 3.46 7.24
CA TYR A 653 34.10 3.37 8.28
C TYR A 653 35.11 2.24 8.06
N LYS A 654 35.02 1.45 6.97
CA LYS A 654 35.96 0.34 6.69
C LYS A 654 37.44 0.77 6.72
N HIS A 655 37.72 2.03 6.38
CA HIS A 655 39.07 2.58 6.35
C HIS A 655 39.70 2.79 7.74
N LEU A 656 38.91 2.75 8.82
CA LEU A 656 39.40 2.85 10.21
C LEU A 656 39.79 1.50 10.80
N VAL A 657 39.34 0.38 10.19
CA VAL A 657 39.60 -0.97 10.73
C VAL A 657 40.98 -1.46 10.30
N PRO A 658 41.88 -1.83 11.23
CA PRO A 658 43.25 -2.24 10.91
C PRO A 658 43.30 -3.58 10.14
N ASP A 659 44.47 -3.85 9.56
CA ASP A 659 44.87 -5.11 8.90
C ASP A 659 43.90 -5.69 7.85
N LYS A 660 42.94 -4.89 7.37
CA LYS A 660 41.83 -5.34 6.50
C LYS A 660 41.00 -6.46 7.13
N LEU A 661 40.82 -6.47 8.46
CA LEU A 661 40.03 -7.50 9.17
C LEU A 661 38.61 -7.66 8.55
N CYS A 662 37.95 -6.54 8.23
CA CYS A 662 36.67 -6.52 7.52
C CYS A 662 36.64 -7.28 6.17
N GLU A 663 37.76 -7.44 5.47
CA GLU A 663 37.82 -8.21 4.21
C GLU A 663 38.03 -9.72 4.46
N LYS A 664 38.71 -10.06 5.56
CA LYS A 664 39.23 -11.40 5.86
C LYS A 664 38.34 -12.22 6.78
N GLU A 665 37.83 -11.60 7.84
CA GLU A 665 37.27 -12.28 9.01
C GLU A 665 35.95 -11.66 9.47
N LEU A 666 35.04 -12.52 9.92
CA LEU A 666 33.74 -12.12 10.49
C LEU A 666 33.98 -11.44 11.85
N PRO A 667 33.38 -10.27 12.13
CA PRO A 667 33.53 -9.62 13.43
C PRO A 667 32.96 -10.47 14.57
N PRO A 668 33.54 -10.40 15.79
CA PRO A 668 32.87 -10.88 16.99
C PRO A 668 31.70 -9.94 17.35
N PHE A 669 30.76 -10.43 18.16
CA PHE A 669 29.75 -9.57 18.78
C PHE A 669 30.38 -8.79 19.96
N LYS A 670 30.66 -7.50 19.77
CA LYS A 670 30.91 -6.57 20.89
C LYS A 670 29.61 -6.41 21.69
N THR A 671 29.71 -6.31 23.02
CA THR A 671 28.58 -6.10 23.92
C THR A 671 28.72 -4.72 24.56
N LEU A 672 27.76 -3.83 24.31
CA LEU A 672 27.84 -2.40 24.60
C LEU A 672 27.11 -2.01 25.91
N GLY A 673 26.93 -2.99 26.80
CA GLY A 673 26.14 -2.85 28.03
C GLY A 673 24.63 -3.06 27.80
N GLY A 674 23.87 -3.25 28.88
CA GLY A 674 22.40 -3.29 28.86
C GLY A 674 21.74 -4.32 27.91
N GLY A 675 22.46 -5.33 27.43
CA GLY A 675 21.99 -6.29 26.41
C GLY A 675 22.22 -5.88 24.96
N HIS A 676 22.71 -4.66 24.70
CA HIS A 676 23.08 -4.15 23.37
C HIS A 676 24.29 -4.89 22.82
N ARG A 677 24.23 -5.30 21.55
CA ARG A 677 25.33 -5.99 20.85
C ARG A 677 25.48 -5.48 19.42
N SER A 678 26.73 -5.36 18.96
CA SER A 678 27.10 -4.95 17.60
C SER A 678 28.12 -5.93 17.01
N LEU A 679 27.94 -6.31 15.74
CA LEU A 679 28.82 -7.20 14.98
C LEU A 679 29.86 -6.37 14.20
N CYS A 680 30.75 -5.67 14.91
CA CYS A 680 31.66 -4.71 14.29
C CYS A 680 33.11 -4.82 14.76
N TRP A 681 34.04 -4.52 13.84
CA TRP A 681 35.47 -4.39 14.09
C TRP A 681 35.90 -2.95 14.46
N LEU A 682 34.97 -2.00 14.63
CA LEU A 682 35.31 -0.66 15.11
C LEU A 682 35.73 -0.71 16.57
N GLU A 683 36.78 0.04 16.90
CA GLU A 683 37.28 0.13 18.27
C GLU A 683 36.46 1.10 19.12
N ASP A 684 36.51 0.88 20.43
CA ASP A 684 35.55 1.45 21.38
C ASP A 684 35.67 2.99 21.46
N ASP A 685 36.85 3.55 21.14
CA ASP A 685 37.07 5.00 21.00
C ASP A 685 36.35 5.62 19.79
N VAL A 686 36.20 4.86 18.70
CA VAL A 686 35.38 5.26 17.54
C VAL A 686 33.91 5.14 17.85
N LEU A 687 33.50 4.14 18.65
CA LEU A 687 32.12 3.95 19.09
C LEU A 687 31.67 5.05 20.07
N ASP A 688 32.51 5.41 21.04
CA ASP A 688 32.28 6.52 21.98
C ASP A 688 32.15 7.89 21.28
N ALA A 689 32.72 8.02 20.07
CA ALA A 689 32.62 9.21 19.23
C ALA A 689 31.39 9.25 18.30
N MET A 690 30.53 8.22 18.29
CA MET A 690 29.31 8.20 17.47
C MET A 690 28.18 9.03 18.09
N GLU A 691 27.85 10.16 17.47
CA GLU A 691 26.69 10.98 17.88
C GLU A 691 25.38 10.47 17.21
N PRO A 692 24.21 10.59 17.86
CA PRO A 692 22.93 10.18 17.29
C PRO A 692 22.64 10.72 15.88
N VAL A 693 22.06 9.86 15.05
CA VAL A 693 21.70 10.18 13.65
C VAL A 693 20.54 11.17 13.57
N ILE A 694 19.64 11.14 14.55
CA ILE A 694 18.44 11.98 14.63
C ILE A 694 18.59 12.90 15.84
N SER A 695 18.46 14.21 15.61
CA SER A 695 18.57 15.26 16.64
C SER A 695 17.43 16.27 16.50
N PHE A 696 17.12 16.99 17.56
CA PHE A 696 16.01 17.96 17.60
C PHE A 696 16.56 19.37 17.78
N ASP A 697 16.01 20.35 17.05
CA ASP A 697 16.24 21.76 17.37
C ASP A 697 15.56 22.09 18.72
N ALA A 698 16.29 22.76 19.61
CA ALA A 698 15.93 22.95 21.02
C ALA A 698 14.79 23.98 21.27
N LYS A 699 13.85 24.13 20.32
CA LYS A 699 12.67 25.00 20.39
C LYS A 699 11.50 24.43 19.58
N SER A 700 10.70 23.57 20.20
CA SER A 700 9.31 23.30 19.78
C SER A 700 8.43 23.30 21.03
N PRO A 701 7.34 24.11 21.10
CA PRO A 701 6.47 24.17 22.27
C PRO A 701 5.80 22.82 22.63
N LEU A 702 5.78 21.88 21.69
CA LEU A 702 5.17 20.55 21.84
C LEU A 702 6.04 19.54 22.63
N ASN A 703 7.24 19.95 23.08
CA ASN A 703 8.23 19.07 23.70
C ASN A 703 8.52 19.37 25.19
N ASP A 704 8.10 20.52 25.74
CA ASP A 704 8.52 20.96 27.10
C ASP A 704 7.98 20.07 28.25
N ASP A 705 6.83 19.40 28.07
CA ASP A 705 6.25 18.52 29.10
C ASP A 705 7.02 17.21 29.33
N ALA A 706 7.89 16.80 28.40
CA ALA A 706 8.68 15.57 28.55
C ALA A 706 9.79 15.66 29.61
N GLY A 707 10.09 16.86 30.12
CA GLY A 707 11.27 17.14 30.94
C GLY A 707 11.12 16.97 32.47
N ARG A 708 9.96 16.54 33.00
CA ARG A 708 9.65 16.67 34.44
C ARG A 708 9.15 15.40 35.16
N SER A 709 9.91 14.30 35.10
CA SER A 709 10.15 13.45 36.30
C SER A 709 11.16 12.32 36.03
N ARG A 710 12.37 12.43 36.61
CA ARG A 710 13.31 11.33 36.94
C ARG A 710 14.61 11.91 37.53
N GLU A 711 14.55 12.48 38.72
CA GLU A 711 15.77 12.62 39.52
C GLU A 711 16.20 11.22 39.99
N SER A 712 17.48 10.90 39.80
CA SER A 712 18.03 9.57 40.05
C SER A 712 18.39 9.40 41.52
N GLY A 713 17.86 8.35 42.15
CA GLY A 713 18.24 7.95 43.50
C GLY A 713 19.67 7.41 43.55
N ALA A 714 20.64 8.28 43.81
CA ALA A 714 22.01 7.88 44.11
C ALA A 714 22.11 7.30 45.53
N ALA A 715 22.82 6.18 45.69
CA ALA A 715 23.04 5.57 46.99
C ALA A 715 24.05 6.37 47.83
N GLY A 716 23.77 6.54 49.12
CA GLY A 716 24.63 7.14 50.13
C GLY A 716 24.73 6.26 51.37
N GLU A 717 25.80 6.42 52.15
CA GLU A 717 26.24 5.44 53.15
C GLU A 717 25.54 5.57 54.52
N VAL A 718 25.74 4.57 55.38
CA VAL A 718 25.06 4.41 56.68
C VAL A 718 25.90 4.97 57.84
N ALA A 719 25.39 6.00 58.54
CA ALA A 719 25.69 6.30 59.94
C ALA A 719 24.54 7.12 60.58
N PRO A 720 24.24 6.96 61.89
CA PRO A 720 23.05 7.58 62.50
C PRO A 720 23.36 8.77 63.43
N ASP A 721 22.40 9.69 63.57
CA ASP A 721 21.95 10.17 64.89
C ASP A 721 20.48 10.64 64.82
N GLY A 722 19.84 10.85 65.97
CA GLY A 722 18.38 11.04 66.09
C GLY A 722 17.88 12.48 66.22
N GLY A 723 16.55 12.65 66.10
CA GLY A 723 15.86 13.92 66.36
C GLY A 723 14.34 13.83 66.16
N VAL A 724 13.55 13.97 67.23
CA VAL A 724 12.08 13.97 67.20
C VAL A 724 11.55 15.38 67.43
N VAL A 725 10.75 15.93 66.50
CA VAL A 725 9.83 17.05 66.74
C VAL A 725 8.58 16.90 65.85
N GLU A 726 7.40 17.23 66.39
CA GLU A 726 6.11 17.28 65.69
C GLU A 726 5.85 18.66 65.04
N PRO A 727 4.93 18.80 64.07
CA PRO A 727 4.63 20.09 63.42
C PRO A 727 3.60 20.95 64.19
N GLU A 728 3.86 22.27 64.27
CA GLU A 728 2.90 23.27 64.78
C GLU A 728 2.01 23.91 63.69
N LYS A 729 1.06 24.76 64.12
CA LYS A 729 -0.14 25.17 63.35
C LYS A 729 -0.20 26.68 63.05
N ALA A 730 -0.74 27.03 61.89
CA ALA A 730 -1.63 28.19 61.68
C ALA A 730 -2.47 27.93 60.41
N ALA A 731 -3.81 28.03 60.32
CA ALA A 731 -4.87 28.80 61.00
C ALA A 731 -5.16 30.19 60.36
N GLY A 732 -6.45 30.48 60.12
CA GLY A 732 -6.96 31.65 59.37
C GLY A 732 -7.84 31.22 58.18
N GLU A 733 -9.00 30.57 58.38
CA GLU A 733 -10.32 31.12 58.77
C GLU A 733 -11.21 31.55 57.58
N VAL A 734 -12.54 31.61 57.83
CA VAL A 734 -13.62 31.58 56.82
C VAL A 734 -14.58 32.77 57.03
N PRO A 735 -15.40 33.16 56.03
CA PRO A 735 -16.79 32.67 56.00
C PRO A 735 -17.32 32.39 54.57
N GLY A 736 -18.39 31.63 54.33
CA GLY A 736 -19.28 30.93 55.26
C GLY A 736 -20.76 31.14 54.95
N ALA A 737 -21.46 30.08 54.50
CA ALA A 737 -22.87 29.68 54.78
C ALA A 737 -23.56 29.04 53.54
N ALA A 738 -24.63 28.21 53.63
CA ALA A 738 -25.10 27.21 54.61
C ALA A 738 -26.44 26.59 54.08
N SER A 739 -26.99 25.44 54.53
CA SER A 739 -26.43 24.13 54.93
C SER A 739 -27.61 23.17 55.19
N ALA A 740 -27.66 21.95 54.61
CA ALA A 740 -28.72 20.97 54.88
C ALA A 740 -28.32 19.50 54.57
N VAL A 741 -28.64 18.58 55.48
CA VAL A 741 -28.26 17.14 55.56
C VAL A 741 -29.24 16.45 56.55
N PRO A 742 -29.49 15.11 56.62
CA PRO A 742 -29.30 13.98 55.69
C PRO A 742 -30.63 13.27 55.29
N GLY A 743 -30.56 12.16 54.53
CA GLY A 743 -31.70 11.24 54.29
C GLY A 743 -31.28 9.80 53.94
N THR A 744 -31.72 8.82 54.72
CA THR A 744 -31.24 7.42 54.70
C THR A 744 -31.89 6.49 53.67
N SER A 745 -31.10 5.51 53.20
CA SER A 745 -31.48 4.12 52.80
C SER A 745 -32.42 3.84 51.61
N SER A 746 -31.98 2.89 50.78
CA SER A 746 -32.68 2.08 49.75
C SER A 746 -33.95 1.35 50.28
N PRO A 747 -34.86 0.71 49.47
CA PRO A 747 -34.56 0.06 48.17
C PRO A 747 -35.70 -0.11 47.12
N LYS A 748 -35.42 -0.92 46.07
CA LYS A 748 -36.34 -1.74 45.23
C LYS A 748 -37.37 -1.08 44.28
N VAL A 749 -37.12 -1.28 42.97
CA VAL A 749 -38.10 -1.73 41.94
C VAL A 749 -37.29 -2.68 41.02
N VAL A 750 -37.45 -4.01 40.95
CA VAL A 750 -38.59 -4.92 40.80
C VAL A 750 -39.15 -4.97 39.36
N GLN A 751 -38.72 -5.99 38.60
CA GLN A 751 -39.31 -6.42 37.33
C GLN A 751 -40.67 -7.11 37.56
N LYS A 752 -41.58 -7.05 36.56
CA LYS A 752 -42.63 -8.03 36.16
C LYS A 752 -43.67 -7.34 35.25
N GLU A 753 -44.41 -7.99 34.34
CA GLU A 753 -44.26 -9.24 33.57
C GLU A 753 -45.40 -9.35 32.51
N ALA A 754 -45.11 -9.87 31.31
CA ALA A 754 -46.02 -10.36 30.23
C ALA A 754 -45.27 -10.29 28.87
N GLY A 755 -45.29 -11.21 27.90
CA GLY A 755 -46.13 -12.41 27.64
C GLY A 755 -47.42 -12.07 26.87
N GLU A 756 -47.80 -12.61 25.71
CA GLU A 756 -47.29 -13.63 24.75
C GLU A 756 -47.86 -13.28 23.33
N GLY A 757 -47.53 -13.91 22.19
CA GLY A 757 -46.53 -14.95 21.85
C GLY A 757 -46.91 -15.76 20.59
N ARG A 758 -46.19 -15.55 19.46
CA ARG A 758 -46.34 -16.22 18.13
C ARG A 758 -47.58 -15.83 17.27
N GLY A 759 -47.41 -15.70 15.95
CA GLY A 759 -48.53 -15.58 14.99
C GLY A 759 -48.12 -15.18 13.56
N ALA A 760 -48.54 -15.95 12.55
CA ALA A 760 -48.03 -15.94 11.17
C ALA A 760 -48.59 -14.86 10.19
N ALA A 761 -47.80 -14.58 9.15
CA ALA A 761 -48.14 -14.39 7.72
C ALA A 761 -49.29 -13.47 7.22
N SER A 762 -48.90 -12.56 6.29
CA SER A 762 -49.57 -12.15 5.03
C SER A 762 -51.03 -11.66 4.96
N THR A 763 -51.26 -10.50 4.32
CA THR A 763 -52.15 -10.31 3.12
C THR A 763 -52.03 -8.88 2.51
N GLU A 764 -52.77 -8.59 1.43
CA GLU A 764 -52.55 -7.48 0.47
C GLU A 764 -53.69 -6.41 0.48
N VAL A 765 -53.92 -5.71 -0.67
CA VAL A 765 -55.16 -5.02 -1.11
C VAL A 765 -55.35 -3.55 -0.61
N PRO A 766 -55.84 -2.56 -1.42
CA PRO A 766 -55.52 -2.15 -2.80
C PRO A 766 -55.46 -0.58 -2.98
N PRO A 767 -55.42 -0.04 -4.22
CA PRO A 767 -55.91 1.32 -4.52
C PRO A 767 -57.00 1.37 -5.62
N GLY A 768 -57.93 2.34 -5.57
CA GLY A 768 -59.14 2.35 -6.43
C GLY A 768 -59.50 3.67 -7.16
N THR A 769 -59.46 3.60 -8.50
CA THR A 769 -60.45 4.11 -9.49
C THR A 769 -60.81 5.62 -9.67
N ILE A 770 -61.36 5.92 -10.86
CA ILE A 770 -62.13 7.13 -11.32
C ILE A 770 -61.32 8.38 -11.77
N ALA A 771 -61.64 9.15 -12.84
CA ALA A 771 -62.20 8.86 -14.19
C ALA A 771 -62.10 10.06 -15.19
N LYS A 772 -61.86 9.74 -16.48
CA LYS A 772 -62.13 10.46 -17.78
C LYS A 772 -62.74 11.88 -17.85
N LYS A 773 -62.15 12.73 -18.72
CA LYS A 773 -62.80 13.57 -19.78
C LYS A 773 -61.75 13.98 -20.85
N LYS A 774 -61.94 13.73 -22.16
CA LYS A 774 -62.52 14.58 -23.25
C LYS A 774 -61.69 15.84 -23.64
N ARG A 775 -61.51 16.25 -24.92
CA ARG A 775 -61.68 15.60 -26.26
C ARG A 775 -61.20 16.56 -27.40
N GLY A 776 -60.50 16.06 -28.43
CA GLY A 776 -60.24 16.75 -29.72
C GLY A 776 -59.10 17.79 -29.72
N GLY A 777 -58.57 18.27 -30.85
CA GLY A 777 -58.77 17.82 -32.25
C GLY A 777 -58.39 18.91 -33.29
N GLY A 778 -57.62 18.57 -34.33
CA GLY A 778 -57.24 19.50 -35.43
C GLY A 778 -56.37 18.85 -36.51
N ALA A 779 -56.42 19.34 -37.76
CA ALA A 779 -55.72 18.78 -38.93
C ALA A 779 -55.24 19.89 -39.91
N GLY A 780 -54.17 19.66 -40.69
CA GLY A 780 -53.54 20.76 -41.47
C GLY A 780 -52.45 20.40 -42.52
N ALA A 781 -52.72 19.44 -43.40
CA ALA A 781 -52.15 19.14 -44.74
C ALA A 781 -50.89 19.85 -45.37
N LYS A 782 -50.23 19.09 -46.29
CA LYS A 782 -49.39 19.48 -47.48
C LYS A 782 -47.85 19.61 -47.39
N ALA A 783 -47.19 18.46 -47.67
CA ALA A 783 -46.41 18.17 -48.91
C ALA A 783 -44.96 18.66 -49.17
N ARG A 784 -44.21 17.74 -49.84
CA ARG A 784 -42.96 17.83 -50.66
C ARG A 784 -41.56 17.79 -50.00
N ARG A 785 -40.93 16.61 -50.19
CA ARG A 785 -39.50 16.31 -50.46
C ARG A 785 -38.44 17.41 -50.24
N SER A 786 -37.52 17.13 -49.32
CA SER A 786 -36.08 16.93 -49.63
C SER A 786 -35.45 16.05 -48.53
N ALA A 787 -34.14 15.79 -48.56
CA ALA A 787 -33.45 14.83 -47.69
C ALA A 787 -32.51 15.50 -46.66
N GLN A 788 -31.96 14.65 -45.78
CA GLN A 788 -30.92 14.88 -44.76
C GLN A 788 -31.38 15.19 -43.32
N ASN A 789 -30.67 14.53 -42.39
CA ASN A 789 -30.53 14.73 -40.94
C ASN A 789 -31.76 15.06 -40.08
N ARG A 790 -32.13 14.10 -39.21
CA ARG A 790 -32.79 14.35 -37.92
C ARG A 790 -31.94 13.82 -36.77
N PRO A 791 -31.97 14.44 -35.58
CA PRO A 791 -31.18 14.02 -34.42
C PRO A 791 -31.82 12.82 -33.70
N LEU A 792 -31.04 12.19 -32.81
CA LEU A 792 -31.52 11.17 -31.88
C LEU A 792 -32.28 11.82 -30.72
N GLU A 793 -33.58 11.55 -30.60
CA GLU A 793 -34.36 11.87 -29.41
C GLU A 793 -34.04 10.89 -28.26
N ARG A 794 -34.13 11.35 -27.02
CA ARG A 794 -33.84 10.53 -25.83
C ARG A 794 -35.01 9.58 -25.53
N ALA A 795 -34.71 8.30 -25.29
CA ALA A 795 -35.68 7.37 -24.72
C ALA A 795 -36.15 7.84 -23.33
N SER A 796 -37.42 7.63 -23.01
CA SER A 796 -38.09 8.34 -21.90
C SER A 796 -38.40 7.49 -20.67
N THR A 797 -38.17 6.17 -20.73
CA THR A 797 -38.37 5.25 -19.60
C THR A 797 -37.21 4.25 -19.42
N PRO A 798 -36.92 3.80 -18.18
CA PRO A 798 -35.91 2.75 -17.94
C PRO A 798 -36.27 1.38 -18.52
N GLU A 799 -37.54 1.14 -18.86
CA GLU A 799 -38.02 -0.16 -19.33
C GLU A 799 -37.75 -0.37 -20.83
N GLU A 800 -37.84 0.69 -21.64
CA GLU A 800 -37.42 0.70 -23.04
C GLU A 800 -35.91 0.45 -23.17
N ALA A 801 -35.10 1.05 -22.30
CA ALA A 801 -33.65 0.83 -22.25
C ALA A 801 -33.27 -0.65 -21.94
N ARG A 802 -34.08 -1.36 -21.15
CA ARG A 802 -33.86 -2.80 -20.86
C ARG A 802 -34.16 -3.68 -22.08
N ARG A 803 -35.11 -3.32 -22.94
CA ARG A 803 -35.37 -4.05 -24.20
C ARG A 803 -34.25 -3.93 -25.22
N ALA A 804 -33.55 -2.80 -25.28
CA ALA A 804 -32.49 -2.54 -26.26
C ALA A 804 -31.20 -3.38 -26.05
N ILE A 805 -31.02 -4.00 -24.88
CA ILE A 805 -29.78 -4.71 -24.50
C ILE A 805 -30.03 -6.23 -24.29
N GLY A 806 -31.29 -6.67 -24.36
CA GLY A 806 -31.76 -8.00 -23.94
C GLY A 806 -32.24 -8.94 -25.06
N ALA A 807 -31.76 -8.80 -26.30
CA ALA A 807 -32.16 -9.67 -27.41
C ALA A 807 -31.17 -10.84 -27.62
N ARG A 808 -31.66 -12.08 -27.49
CA ARG A 808 -31.06 -13.23 -28.20
C ARG A 808 -31.44 -13.11 -29.68
N PRO A 809 -30.61 -13.57 -30.63
CA PRO A 809 -31.02 -13.60 -32.04
C PRO A 809 -32.21 -14.55 -32.21
N ASP A 810 -33.31 -14.04 -32.76
CA ASP A 810 -34.50 -14.82 -33.07
C ASP A 810 -34.28 -15.74 -34.28
N LYS A 811 -35.10 -16.78 -34.36
CA LYS A 811 -35.10 -17.73 -35.49
C LYS A 811 -35.90 -17.18 -36.67
N GLU A 812 -35.25 -16.45 -37.57
CA GLU A 812 -35.73 -16.28 -38.94
C GLU A 812 -34.92 -17.15 -39.90
N ALA A 813 -35.63 -17.94 -40.72
CA ALA A 813 -35.03 -18.91 -41.62
C ALA A 813 -34.81 -18.31 -43.01
N GLY A 814 -33.56 -17.96 -43.33
CA GLY A 814 -33.07 -17.92 -44.70
C GLY A 814 -32.55 -19.30 -45.09
N ASP A 815 -32.97 -19.81 -46.25
CA ASP A 815 -32.64 -21.17 -46.70
C ASP A 815 -31.31 -21.20 -47.48
N GLU A 816 -30.20 -21.52 -46.79
CA GLU A 816 -28.97 -22.04 -47.41
C GLU A 816 -28.06 -22.67 -46.34
N GLY A 817 -27.70 -23.96 -46.52
CA GLY A 817 -26.77 -24.70 -45.65
C GLY A 817 -27.42 -25.48 -44.49
N LYS A 818 -27.43 -26.81 -44.57
CA LYS A 818 -27.89 -27.69 -43.47
C LYS A 818 -26.82 -27.84 -42.39
N MET A 819 -27.14 -27.50 -41.15
CA MET A 819 -26.36 -27.94 -39.98
C MET A 819 -26.31 -29.48 -39.87
N PRO A 820 -25.20 -30.06 -39.37
CA PRO A 820 -25.21 -31.39 -38.76
C PRO A 820 -26.24 -31.46 -37.63
N SER A 821 -26.99 -32.55 -37.53
CA SER A 821 -27.98 -32.72 -36.44
C SER A 821 -27.26 -32.86 -35.10
N GLY A 822 -27.56 -31.96 -34.15
CA GLY A 822 -26.92 -31.93 -32.83
C GLY A 822 -27.01 -33.28 -32.12
N ILE A 823 -25.85 -33.93 -31.96
CA ILE A 823 -25.73 -35.27 -31.38
C ILE A 823 -25.85 -35.17 -29.86
N ALA A 824 -26.55 -36.12 -29.23
CA ALA A 824 -26.60 -36.21 -27.77
C ALA A 824 -25.18 -36.39 -27.20
N LYS A 825 -24.87 -35.69 -26.10
CA LYS A 825 -23.52 -35.70 -25.49
C LYS A 825 -23.03 -37.14 -25.27
N PRO A 826 -21.88 -37.56 -25.83
CA PRO A 826 -21.35 -38.89 -25.62
C PRO A 826 -20.91 -39.09 -24.17
N ALA A 827 -20.93 -40.33 -23.70
CA ALA A 827 -20.51 -40.69 -22.34
C ALA A 827 -19.04 -40.35 -22.05
N ASP A 828 -18.20 -40.33 -23.09
CA ASP A 828 -16.79 -39.94 -23.07
C ASP A 828 -16.51 -38.98 -24.24
N PRO A 829 -16.55 -37.64 -24.01
CA PRO A 829 -16.18 -36.63 -25.01
C PRO A 829 -14.65 -36.43 -25.06
N ASP A 830 -14.15 -35.90 -26.17
CA ASP A 830 -12.74 -35.53 -26.31
C ASP A 830 -12.41 -34.19 -25.63
N ASP A 831 -11.18 -34.07 -25.13
CA ASP A 831 -10.65 -32.82 -24.57
C ASP A 831 -10.25 -31.86 -25.70
N LEU A 832 -11.20 -31.05 -26.17
CA LEU A 832 -11.01 -30.20 -27.35
C LEU A 832 -9.93 -29.13 -27.14
N LYS A 833 -9.56 -28.80 -25.89
CA LYS A 833 -8.46 -27.87 -25.57
C LYS A 833 -7.07 -28.42 -25.97
N ARG A 834 -6.95 -29.71 -26.32
CA ARG A 834 -5.75 -30.27 -26.96
C ARG A 834 -5.51 -29.74 -28.38
N ILE A 835 -6.49 -29.10 -29.01
CA ILE A 835 -6.31 -28.32 -30.25
C ILE A 835 -5.85 -26.90 -29.88
N SER A 836 -4.71 -26.48 -30.42
CA SER A 836 -4.12 -25.16 -30.16
C SER A 836 -5.11 -24.04 -30.53
N GLY A 837 -5.40 -23.19 -29.55
CA GLY A 837 -6.35 -22.08 -29.68
C GLY A 837 -7.73 -22.32 -29.07
N ILE A 838 -8.10 -23.57 -28.74
CA ILE A 838 -9.33 -23.89 -28.00
C ILE A 838 -9.05 -23.77 -26.49
N GLY A 839 -9.61 -22.75 -25.86
CA GLY A 839 -9.64 -22.62 -24.39
C GLY A 839 -10.96 -23.14 -23.79
N PRO A 840 -11.07 -23.31 -22.46
CA PRO A 840 -12.27 -23.87 -21.81
C PRO A 840 -13.59 -23.18 -22.17
N LYS A 841 -13.57 -21.85 -22.41
CA LYS A 841 -14.74 -21.10 -22.86
C LYS A 841 -15.16 -21.42 -24.31
N ILE A 842 -14.19 -21.72 -25.17
CA ILE A 842 -14.43 -22.08 -26.58
C ILE A 842 -14.92 -23.53 -26.64
N GLU A 843 -14.29 -24.42 -25.88
CA GLU A 843 -14.76 -25.80 -25.68
C GLU A 843 -16.22 -25.83 -25.19
N ALA A 844 -16.60 -24.99 -24.22
CA ALA A 844 -18.00 -24.87 -23.79
C ALA A 844 -18.94 -24.46 -24.94
N MET A 845 -18.57 -23.47 -25.76
CA MET A 845 -19.39 -23.02 -26.89
C MET A 845 -19.47 -24.05 -28.03
N LEU A 846 -18.46 -24.91 -28.20
CA LEU A 846 -18.49 -26.03 -29.15
C LEU A 846 -19.37 -27.18 -28.62
N ASN A 847 -19.30 -27.48 -27.32
CA ASN A 847 -20.19 -28.44 -26.66
C ASN A 847 -21.67 -28.00 -26.77
N ASP A 848 -21.97 -26.71 -26.58
CA ASP A 848 -23.32 -26.13 -26.75
C ASP A 848 -23.85 -26.28 -28.19
N LEU A 849 -22.95 -26.38 -29.18
CA LEU A 849 -23.28 -26.66 -30.59
C LEU A 849 -23.35 -28.17 -30.92
N GLY A 850 -23.10 -29.06 -29.96
CA GLY A 850 -23.09 -30.51 -30.15
C GLY A 850 -21.77 -31.10 -30.68
N ILE A 851 -20.68 -30.34 -30.63
CA ILE A 851 -19.34 -30.77 -31.04
C ILE A 851 -18.58 -31.24 -29.79
N TYR A 852 -18.37 -32.55 -29.70
CA TYR A 852 -17.83 -33.26 -28.53
C TYR A 852 -16.60 -34.14 -28.86
N ARG A 853 -16.23 -34.28 -30.14
CA ARG A 853 -15.15 -35.19 -30.60
C ARG A 853 -14.20 -34.57 -31.60
N TYR A 854 -12.96 -35.06 -31.66
CA TYR A 854 -12.01 -34.64 -32.69
C TYR A 854 -12.49 -34.99 -34.10
N ALA A 855 -13.03 -36.20 -34.33
CA ALA A 855 -13.67 -36.61 -35.58
C ALA A 855 -14.64 -35.56 -36.15
N GLN A 856 -15.51 -34.99 -35.29
CA GLN A 856 -16.49 -33.97 -35.72
C GLN A 856 -15.84 -32.68 -36.24
N ILE A 857 -14.64 -32.33 -35.76
CA ILE A 857 -13.85 -31.17 -36.23
C ILE A 857 -12.99 -31.57 -37.44
N ALA A 858 -12.48 -32.81 -37.46
CA ALA A 858 -11.70 -33.38 -38.56
C ALA A 858 -12.47 -33.46 -39.88
N GLU A 859 -13.80 -33.58 -39.82
CA GLU A 859 -14.70 -33.64 -40.99
C GLU A 859 -15.10 -32.26 -41.57
N TRP A 860 -14.84 -31.14 -40.88
CA TRP A 860 -15.32 -29.81 -41.33
C TRP A 860 -14.82 -29.43 -42.73
N GLY A 861 -15.77 -29.13 -43.62
CA GLY A 861 -15.53 -28.50 -44.92
C GLY A 861 -15.26 -27.00 -44.78
N ALA A 862 -15.31 -26.26 -45.89
CA ALA A 862 -15.16 -24.80 -45.86
C ALA A 862 -16.37 -24.12 -45.19
N GLN A 863 -17.59 -24.57 -45.49
CA GLN A 863 -18.83 -23.96 -45.00
C GLN A 863 -19.01 -24.11 -43.49
N GLU A 864 -18.70 -25.27 -42.89
CA GLU A 864 -18.75 -25.43 -41.44
C GLU A 864 -17.72 -24.55 -40.74
N ARG A 865 -16.51 -24.43 -41.30
CA ARG A 865 -15.47 -23.56 -40.74
C ARG A 865 -15.87 -22.09 -40.76
N ASP A 866 -16.31 -21.56 -41.90
CA ASP A 866 -16.77 -20.16 -42.00
C ASP A 866 -17.96 -19.90 -41.07
N TRP A 867 -18.88 -20.85 -40.95
CA TRP A 867 -20.04 -20.75 -40.06
C TRP A 867 -19.65 -20.74 -38.58
N VAL A 868 -18.78 -21.66 -38.13
CA VAL A 868 -18.33 -21.72 -36.73
C VAL A 868 -17.41 -20.53 -36.39
N ASP A 869 -16.54 -20.10 -37.32
CA ASP A 869 -15.69 -18.91 -37.13
C ASP A 869 -16.56 -17.64 -36.98
N SER A 870 -17.60 -17.49 -37.80
CA SER A 870 -18.62 -16.43 -37.68
C SER A 870 -19.40 -16.50 -36.36
N TYR A 871 -19.89 -17.69 -35.96
CA TYR A 871 -20.62 -17.90 -34.71
C TYR A 871 -19.78 -17.55 -33.47
N LEU A 872 -18.51 -17.95 -33.46
CA LEU A 872 -17.54 -17.63 -32.40
C LEU A 872 -16.99 -16.19 -32.50
N ARG A 873 -17.40 -15.42 -33.52
CA ARG A 873 -16.95 -14.04 -33.83
C ARG A 873 -15.44 -13.91 -34.02
N PHE A 874 -14.86 -14.92 -34.63
CA PHE A 874 -13.49 -14.93 -35.09
C PHE A 874 -13.37 -14.24 -36.46
N LYS A 875 -12.17 -14.32 -37.07
CA LYS A 875 -11.85 -13.73 -38.38
C LYS A 875 -10.85 -14.63 -39.13
N GLY A 876 -11.33 -15.75 -39.67
CA GLY A 876 -10.50 -16.78 -40.31
C GLY A 876 -9.55 -17.46 -39.33
N ARG A 877 -9.93 -17.57 -38.05
CA ARG A 877 -9.08 -18.06 -36.97
C ARG A 877 -8.93 -19.58 -37.01
N ILE A 878 -10.01 -20.31 -37.28
CA ILE A 878 -10.04 -21.78 -37.31
C ILE A 878 -9.03 -22.32 -38.35
N ASP A 879 -8.90 -21.63 -39.48
CA ASP A 879 -7.92 -21.94 -40.54
C ASP A 879 -6.51 -21.49 -40.20
N ARG A 880 -6.33 -20.24 -39.73
CA ARG A 880 -5.01 -19.72 -39.35
C ARG A 880 -4.36 -20.53 -38.23
N GLU A 881 -5.17 -21.15 -37.36
CA GLU A 881 -4.71 -22.01 -36.26
C GLU A 881 -4.85 -23.51 -36.59
N GLY A 882 -5.23 -23.88 -37.82
CA GLY A 882 -5.14 -25.25 -38.34
C GLY A 882 -5.96 -26.31 -37.60
N TRP A 883 -7.12 -25.94 -37.05
CA TRP A 883 -7.87 -26.81 -36.11
C TRP A 883 -8.26 -28.17 -36.70
N VAL A 884 -8.66 -28.23 -37.98
CA VAL A 884 -9.07 -29.46 -38.66
C VAL A 884 -7.91 -30.46 -38.82
N GLU A 885 -6.70 -29.96 -39.09
CA GLU A 885 -5.50 -30.81 -39.23
C GLU A 885 -5.03 -31.34 -37.86
N GLN A 886 -5.06 -30.48 -36.83
CA GLN A 886 -4.81 -30.91 -35.45
C GLN A 886 -5.84 -31.94 -34.96
N ALA A 887 -7.12 -31.74 -35.28
CA ALA A 887 -8.18 -32.69 -34.95
C ALA A 887 -7.94 -34.06 -35.61
N ARG A 888 -7.65 -34.11 -36.92
CA ARG A 888 -7.30 -35.36 -37.64
C ARG A 888 -6.13 -36.10 -36.99
N ARG A 889 -5.11 -35.37 -36.54
CA ARG A 889 -3.95 -35.96 -35.86
C ARG A 889 -4.31 -36.53 -34.49
N LEU A 890 -5.15 -35.85 -33.70
CA LEU A 890 -5.57 -36.31 -32.37
C LEU A 890 -6.54 -37.49 -32.45
N ASP A 891 -7.46 -37.48 -33.41
CA ASP A 891 -8.42 -38.56 -33.68
C ASP A 891 -7.71 -39.83 -34.17
N GLY A 892 -6.71 -39.68 -35.05
CA GLY A 892 -5.86 -40.77 -35.51
C GLY A 892 -4.96 -41.37 -34.42
N GLN A 893 -4.55 -40.58 -33.42
CA GLN A 893 -3.87 -41.10 -32.22
C GLN A 893 -4.83 -41.91 -31.35
N ARG A 894 -6.03 -41.37 -31.07
CA ARG A 894 -7.10 -42.05 -30.30
C ARG A 894 -7.59 -43.35 -30.95
N SER A 895 -7.31 -43.57 -32.24
CA SER A 895 -7.66 -44.79 -32.98
C SER A 895 -6.55 -45.85 -33.00
N ALA A 896 -5.41 -45.60 -32.34
CA ALA A 896 -4.28 -46.51 -32.24
C ALA A 896 -3.94 -46.94 -30.79
N ASP A 897 -4.56 -46.29 -29.80
CA ASP A 897 -4.57 -46.63 -28.36
C ASP A 897 -5.82 -47.47 -27.99
#